data_AF-A0A9N9CSA2-F1
#
_entry.id   AF-A0A9N9CSA2-F1
#
_cell.length_a   1.000
_cell.length_b   1.000
_cell.length_c   1.000
_cell.angle_alpha   90.00
_cell.angle_beta   90.00
_cell.angle_gamma   90.00
#
_symmetry.space_group_name_H-M   'P 1'
#
loop_
_entity.id
_entity.type
_entity.pdbx_description
1 polymer ?
#
loop_
_entity_poly.entity_id
_entity_poly.type
_entity_poly.pdbx_seq_one_letter_code
_entity_poly.pdbx_strand_id
1 'polypeptide(L)'
;MSTSRALNIVFVHPDLGIGGAERLVVDAAVGLQERGHKISIYTSYHDPTHCFEETRNGKYYRFLLLCFPGSNYLSSHACKLLGLLNVNVRGNWLIPRTFFGSFYIICAMLRQFHLALTLLLWDRPKIDVIFIDQLSANIPLLKFTGAKILFYCHFPDKLLTGRGSILKKLYRMPVDKFEEMTTGMADAIVVNSKFTANVFRDSFPSIKQRPEVLYPGIHFTSYDKAVDLNDESVKILERFERKKNIALAINAFAALRDNHLVPSTEFQNLRLIIAGGYDYRVKENVEHHLELEKLASRLGLSNFTISPGGREKDVPPSEAQIIFLCSFSEAQRTFLLSRAICLLYTPSNEHFGIVPVESMYASLPVIAVNSGGPTESILDKVTGFLCDPTPEAFSQSIAKLLSGNEFDCKVMGEQGRKRVQSLFSLTVFIDTLEDILRLMLQIKVRHINDLFGVTELTEQSTFEELKRAIQERTGIPPEKQEIRIGYPPSVASISGTTTISAAGIKNGDVVILNEISAKNEAAKMTIEREKNKSRKEVISVASDHGIIALRQMEDDNSCLFRAIGNYVLERSPQMAQSLRQIIIDHVQTEPETYPDVFLERPREEYCKWIAQPNSWGGAIELAIFSAHYKVEIRSVDVKTGRIDRYDYDALALTPSLEASEEYDQTIFKASEDYVIGSAIAVARKMKELHMYTYTADFTLLCGECNKGIVGEKEATQHAQETGHTKFTEYA
;
A
#
# COMPACT_ATOMS: atom_id res chain seq x y z
N MET A 1 -17.17 19.97 15.76
CA MET A 1 -17.51 18.76 14.98
C MET A 1 -18.71 19.12 14.12
N SER A 2 -18.62 19.00 12.79
CA SER A 2 -19.83 19.03 11.96
C SER A 2 -20.54 17.70 12.12
N THR A 3 -21.84 17.73 12.41
CA THR A 3 -22.66 16.51 12.59
C THR A 3 -23.04 15.95 11.23
N SER A 4 -22.08 15.30 10.59
CA SER A 4 -22.23 14.68 9.28
C SER A 4 -23.34 13.63 9.28
N ARG A 5 -24.11 13.54 8.20
CA ARG A 5 -25.26 12.64 8.08
C ARG A 5 -24.87 11.19 8.39
N ALA A 6 -25.67 10.53 9.22
CA ALA A 6 -25.61 9.09 9.45
C ALA A 6 -26.00 8.30 8.20
N LEU A 7 -25.16 7.33 7.83
CA LEU A 7 -25.36 6.44 6.69
C LEU A 7 -26.13 5.17 7.09
N ASN A 8 -26.87 4.59 6.15
CA ASN A 8 -27.38 3.23 6.26
C ASN A 8 -26.46 2.28 5.46
N ILE A 9 -25.67 1.49 6.18
CA ILE A 9 -24.58 0.67 5.65
C ILE A 9 -24.94 -0.81 5.79
N VAL A 10 -24.78 -1.56 4.70
CA VAL A 10 -24.99 -3.01 4.69
C VAL A 10 -23.66 -3.73 4.51
N PHE A 11 -23.32 -4.64 5.42
CA PHE A 11 -22.20 -5.55 5.27
C PHE A 11 -22.67 -6.87 4.63
N VAL A 12 -21.94 -7.38 3.65
CA VAL A 12 -22.18 -8.68 3.02
C VAL A 12 -20.92 -9.54 3.13
N HIS A 13 -21.01 -10.65 3.86
CA HIS A 13 -19.89 -11.55 4.12
C HIS A 13 -20.36 -13.02 4.08
N PRO A 14 -19.63 -13.96 3.46
CA PRO A 14 -20.17 -15.28 3.14
C PRO A 14 -20.50 -16.20 4.32
N ASP A 15 -19.65 -16.27 5.35
CA ASP A 15 -19.80 -17.21 6.48
C ASP A 15 -19.36 -16.52 7.77
N LEU A 16 -20.30 -16.02 8.58
CA LEU A 16 -20.02 -15.22 9.78
C LEU A 16 -19.71 -16.13 10.98
N GLY A 17 -18.64 -16.91 10.87
CA GLY A 17 -18.12 -17.82 11.89
C GLY A 17 -17.14 -17.14 12.86
N ILE A 18 -16.05 -17.84 13.19
CA ILE A 18 -14.95 -17.33 14.02
C ILE A 18 -13.63 -17.42 13.26
N GLY A 19 -13.12 -16.28 12.84
CA GLY A 19 -11.86 -16.14 12.12
C GLY A 19 -11.41 -14.68 12.01
N GLY A 20 -10.32 -14.43 11.28
CA GLY A 20 -9.68 -13.12 11.21
C GLY A 20 -10.36 -12.12 10.26
N ALA A 21 -10.99 -12.60 9.19
CA ALA A 21 -11.75 -11.75 8.26
C ALA A 21 -13.12 -11.42 8.87
N GLU A 22 -13.74 -12.44 9.44
CA GLU A 22 -14.96 -12.40 10.22
C GLU A 22 -14.84 -11.40 11.38
N ARG A 23 -13.70 -11.37 12.10
CA ARG A 23 -13.45 -10.37 13.14
C ARG A 23 -13.32 -8.96 12.57
N LEU A 24 -12.55 -8.76 11.50
CA LEU A 24 -12.42 -7.44 10.86
C LEU A 24 -13.78 -6.89 10.39
N VAL A 25 -14.64 -7.74 9.83
CA VAL A 25 -16.01 -7.38 9.43
C VAL A 25 -16.88 -7.01 10.65
N VAL A 26 -16.75 -7.72 11.78
CA VAL A 26 -17.45 -7.39 13.02
C VAL A 26 -16.95 -6.07 13.63
N ASP A 27 -15.63 -5.86 13.67
CA ASP A 27 -15.02 -4.65 14.22
C ASP A 27 -15.35 -3.42 13.36
N ALA A 28 -15.33 -3.55 12.02
CA ALA A 28 -15.82 -2.55 11.08
C ALA A 28 -17.29 -2.20 11.33
N ALA A 29 -18.13 -3.22 11.53
CA ALA A 29 -19.56 -3.03 11.77
C ALA A 29 -19.85 -2.35 13.12
N VAL A 30 -19.19 -2.76 14.21
CA VAL A 30 -19.35 -2.14 15.54
C VAL A 30 -18.83 -0.71 15.55
N GLY A 31 -17.60 -0.46 15.07
CA GLY A 31 -16.98 0.86 15.14
C GLY A 31 -17.71 1.93 14.34
N LEU A 32 -18.38 1.56 13.24
CA LEU A 32 -19.28 2.45 12.48
C LEU A 32 -20.65 2.61 13.17
N GLN A 33 -21.17 1.58 13.84
CA GLN A 33 -22.39 1.68 14.64
C GLN A 33 -22.20 2.65 15.83
N GLU A 34 -21.03 2.63 16.48
CA GLU A 34 -20.65 3.55 17.56
C GLU A 34 -20.57 5.01 17.08
N ARG A 35 -20.21 5.23 15.80
CA ARG A 35 -20.28 6.54 15.11
C ARG A 35 -21.70 6.96 14.72
N GLY A 36 -22.72 6.20 15.14
CA GLY A 36 -24.13 6.50 14.90
C GLY A 36 -24.65 6.08 13.52
N HIS A 37 -23.92 5.25 12.77
CA HIS A 37 -24.42 4.68 11.52
C HIS A 37 -25.41 3.56 11.77
N LYS A 38 -26.37 3.41 10.85
CA LYS A 38 -27.29 2.27 10.85
C LYS A 38 -26.64 1.11 10.11
N ILE A 39 -26.34 0.04 10.84
CA ILE A 39 -25.63 -1.14 10.33
C ILE A 39 -26.56 -2.35 10.27
N SER A 40 -26.49 -3.10 9.17
CA SER A 40 -27.06 -4.45 9.04
C SER A 40 -26.03 -5.36 8.39
N ILE A 41 -25.88 -6.59 8.91
CA ILE A 41 -25.04 -7.63 8.30
C ILE A 41 -25.94 -8.63 7.57
N TYR A 42 -25.55 -9.03 6.38
CA TYR A 42 -26.16 -10.12 5.60
C TYR A 42 -25.12 -11.20 5.33
N THR A 43 -25.48 -12.45 5.60
CA THR A 43 -24.55 -13.58 5.45
C THR A 43 -25.22 -14.85 4.96
N SER A 44 -24.44 -15.73 4.33
CA SER A 44 -24.90 -17.06 3.91
C SER A 44 -24.74 -18.13 4.99
N TYR A 45 -24.11 -17.85 6.14
CA TYR A 45 -24.14 -18.71 7.32
C TYR A 45 -23.82 -17.91 8.58
N HIS A 46 -24.48 -18.25 9.68
CA HIS A 46 -24.17 -17.78 11.03
C HIS A 46 -24.59 -18.87 12.00
N ASP A 47 -23.79 -19.11 13.03
CA ASP A 47 -24.10 -20.07 14.08
C ASP A 47 -24.11 -19.35 15.44
N PRO A 48 -25.28 -19.10 16.06
CA PRO A 48 -25.36 -18.43 17.35
C PRO A 48 -24.57 -19.12 18.48
N THR A 49 -24.23 -20.40 18.34
CA THR A 49 -23.40 -21.14 19.31
C THR A 49 -21.90 -20.97 19.03
N HIS A 50 -21.51 -20.64 17.79
CA HIS A 50 -20.12 -20.52 17.35
C HIS A 50 -19.89 -19.24 16.52
N CYS A 51 -20.09 -18.09 17.17
CA CYS A 51 -19.91 -16.75 16.62
C CYS A 51 -19.42 -15.76 17.70
N PHE A 52 -18.99 -14.57 17.27
CA PHE A 52 -18.65 -13.44 18.15
C PHE A 52 -19.87 -12.93 18.95
N GLU A 53 -19.66 -12.44 20.19
CA GLU A 53 -20.74 -12.02 21.11
C GLU A 53 -21.60 -10.88 20.53
N GLU A 54 -20.97 -9.99 19.78
CA GLU A 54 -21.56 -8.82 19.11
C GLU A 54 -22.56 -9.23 18.02
N THR A 55 -22.38 -10.43 17.44
CA THR A 55 -23.21 -11.00 16.37
C THR A 55 -24.30 -11.96 16.88
N ARG A 56 -24.29 -12.29 18.17
CA ARG A 56 -25.19 -13.32 18.73
C ARG A 56 -26.62 -12.77 18.89
N ASN A 57 -27.39 -12.84 17.80
CA ASN A 57 -28.80 -12.46 17.72
C ASN A 57 -29.61 -12.96 18.93
N GLY A 58 -30.07 -12.04 19.78
CA GLY A 58 -30.88 -12.34 20.97
C GLY A 58 -31.64 -11.09 21.44
N LYS A 59 -32.76 -11.29 22.15
CA LYS A 59 -33.53 -10.16 22.71
C LYS A 59 -32.72 -9.49 23.83
N TYR A 60 -32.64 -8.15 23.77
CA TYR A 60 -31.90 -7.33 24.72
C TYR A 60 -32.28 -7.59 26.19
N TYR A 61 -31.31 -7.98 27.01
CA TYR A 61 -31.40 -7.87 28.47
C TYR A 61 -30.75 -6.57 28.93
N ARG A 62 -31.56 -5.52 29.06
CA ARG A 62 -31.09 -4.20 29.52
C ARG A 62 -30.99 -4.18 31.05
N PHE A 63 -29.88 -4.71 31.58
CA PHE A 63 -29.59 -4.65 33.01
C PHE A 63 -29.37 -3.21 33.47
N LEU A 64 -30.41 -2.59 34.02
CA LEU A 64 -30.32 -1.29 34.69
C LEU A 64 -29.63 -1.48 36.05
N LEU A 65 -28.35 -1.13 36.14
CA LEU A 65 -27.62 -1.17 37.41
C LEU A 65 -28.11 -0.02 38.32
N LEU A 66 -29.12 -0.29 39.15
CA LEU A 66 -29.58 0.64 40.17
C LEU A 66 -28.50 0.81 41.23
N CYS A 67 -27.74 1.89 41.13
CA CYS A 67 -26.75 2.28 42.13
C CYS A 67 -27.46 2.73 43.40
N PHE A 68 -27.54 1.84 44.40
CA PHE A 68 -27.90 2.22 45.76
C PHE A 68 -26.78 3.08 46.35
N PRO A 69 -27.09 4.22 47.01
CA PRO A 69 -26.06 5.07 47.61
C PRO A 69 -25.45 4.38 48.83
N GLY A 70 -24.25 3.80 48.69
CA GLY A 70 -23.56 3.14 49.80
C GLY A 70 -22.27 2.36 49.51
N SER A 71 -21.92 2.03 48.25
CA SER A 71 -20.67 1.31 47.95
C SER A 71 -19.61 2.17 47.25
N ASN A 72 -18.44 2.31 47.88
CA ASN A 72 -17.30 3.05 47.36
C ASN A 72 -16.46 2.25 46.35
N TYR A 73 -17.11 1.61 45.36
CA TYR A 73 -16.45 0.89 44.27
C TYR A 73 -16.76 1.54 42.91
N LEU A 74 -16.13 2.69 42.68
CA LEU A 74 -16.15 3.37 41.37
C LEU A 74 -15.15 2.74 40.41
N SER A 75 -15.54 1.65 39.76
CA SER A 75 -14.88 1.14 38.55
C SER A 75 -15.78 1.39 37.34
N SER A 76 -15.45 2.40 36.53
CA SER A 76 -16.22 2.81 35.35
C SER A 76 -16.01 1.86 34.17
N HIS A 77 -16.56 0.64 34.23
CA HIS A 77 -16.32 -0.40 33.23
C HIS A 77 -17.59 -1.08 32.69
N ALA A 78 -17.71 -1.04 31.36
CA ALA A 78 -18.40 -1.98 30.48
C ALA A 78 -19.78 -2.55 30.91
N CYS A 79 -20.85 -1.89 30.47
CA CYS A 79 -22.10 -2.59 30.20
C CYS A 79 -21.90 -3.51 28.98
N LYS A 80 -21.67 -4.82 29.17
CA LYS A 80 -21.55 -5.80 28.07
C LYS A 80 -22.84 -5.84 27.24
N LEU A 81 -22.81 -5.25 26.04
CA LEU A 81 -23.92 -5.23 25.09
C LEU A 81 -23.90 -6.48 24.21
N LEU A 82 -24.61 -7.52 24.65
CA LEU A 82 -24.87 -8.72 23.85
C LEU A 82 -25.80 -8.38 22.67
N GLY A 83 -25.45 -8.83 21.46
CA GLY A 83 -26.30 -8.69 20.27
C GLY A 83 -26.42 -7.25 19.72
N LEU A 84 -25.29 -6.55 19.57
CA LEU A 84 -25.22 -5.20 18.98
C LEU A 84 -25.65 -5.16 17.51
N LEU A 85 -25.29 -6.19 16.73
CA LEU A 85 -25.37 -6.17 15.27
C LEU A 85 -26.60 -6.92 14.75
N ASN A 86 -27.32 -6.30 13.81
CA ASN A 86 -28.46 -6.90 13.12
C ASN A 86 -28.00 -7.91 12.04
N VAL A 87 -27.84 -9.18 12.41
CA VAL A 87 -27.36 -10.24 11.49
C VAL A 87 -28.52 -10.95 10.80
N ASN A 88 -28.54 -10.88 9.47
CA ASN A 88 -29.59 -11.41 8.60
C ASN A 88 -29.05 -12.59 7.78
N VAL A 89 -29.44 -13.81 8.15
CA VAL A 89 -29.07 -15.00 7.37
C VAL A 89 -29.98 -15.12 6.14
N ARG A 90 -29.36 -15.13 4.96
CA ARG A 90 -29.98 -15.19 3.63
C ARG A 90 -29.15 -16.12 2.73
N GLY A 91 -29.53 -16.32 1.47
CA GLY A 91 -28.76 -17.13 0.51
C GLY A 91 -28.71 -18.64 0.77
N ASN A 92 -28.97 -19.09 2.00
CA ASN A 92 -28.55 -20.39 2.52
C ASN A 92 -29.49 -21.57 2.23
N TRP A 93 -30.77 -21.31 1.98
CA TRP A 93 -31.84 -22.33 1.89
C TRP A 93 -31.89 -23.06 0.54
N LEU A 94 -31.74 -22.35 -0.58
CA LEU A 94 -31.93 -22.90 -1.92
C LEU A 94 -30.71 -23.67 -2.46
N ILE A 95 -29.50 -23.26 -2.07
CA ILE A 95 -28.24 -23.75 -2.64
C ILE A 95 -27.38 -24.34 -1.51
N PRO A 96 -26.95 -25.62 -1.58
CA PRO A 96 -26.12 -26.24 -0.55
C PRO A 96 -24.70 -25.65 -0.48
N ARG A 97 -23.95 -25.96 0.60
CA ARG A 97 -22.51 -25.60 0.72
C ARG A 97 -21.64 -26.27 -0.36
N THR A 98 -22.01 -27.46 -0.82
CA THR A 98 -21.35 -28.25 -1.88
C THR A 98 -22.38 -29.09 -2.64
N PHE A 99 -22.04 -29.51 -3.85
CA PHE A 99 -22.70 -30.66 -4.51
C PHE A 99 -21.76 -31.86 -4.41
N PHE A 100 -22.19 -32.92 -3.71
CA PHE A 100 -21.43 -34.17 -3.51
C PHE A 100 -19.98 -33.95 -3.01
N GLY A 101 -19.77 -33.01 -2.08
CA GLY A 101 -18.43 -32.68 -1.57
C GLY A 101 -17.52 -31.96 -2.57
N SER A 102 -18.09 -31.44 -3.66
CA SER A 102 -17.40 -30.70 -4.73
C SER A 102 -18.06 -29.35 -4.99
N PHE A 103 -17.46 -28.55 -5.89
CA PHE A 103 -18.00 -27.27 -6.39
C PHE A 103 -18.16 -26.14 -5.35
N TYR A 104 -17.46 -26.21 -4.21
CA TYR A 104 -17.46 -25.21 -3.12
C TYR A 104 -17.58 -23.75 -3.58
N ILE A 105 -16.69 -23.28 -4.46
CA ILE A 105 -16.69 -21.87 -4.91
C ILE A 105 -17.95 -21.51 -5.72
N ILE A 106 -18.42 -22.38 -6.62
CA ILE A 106 -19.67 -22.16 -7.36
C ILE A 106 -20.87 -22.18 -6.41
N CYS A 107 -20.90 -23.09 -5.44
CA CYS A 107 -21.92 -23.10 -4.39
C CYS A 107 -21.92 -21.79 -3.57
N ALA A 108 -20.75 -21.28 -3.20
CA ALA A 108 -20.62 -20.00 -2.49
C ALA A 108 -21.09 -18.82 -3.35
N MET A 109 -20.69 -18.75 -4.63
CA MET A 109 -21.16 -17.73 -5.57
C MET A 109 -22.68 -17.77 -5.75
N LEU A 110 -23.27 -18.96 -5.93
CA LEU A 110 -24.72 -19.13 -6.08
C LEU A 110 -25.49 -18.77 -4.80
N ARG A 111 -24.93 -19.04 -3.61
CA ARG A 111 -25.48 -18.56 -2.33
C ARG A 111 -25.40 -17.03 -2.23
N GLN A 112 -24.32 -16.41 -2.70
CA GLN A 112 -24.17 -14.96 -2.78
C GLN A 112 -25.14 -14.29 -3.77
N PHE A 113 -25.37 -14.89 -4.95
CA PHE A 113 -26.42 -14.44 -5.88
C PHE A 113 -27.81 -14.55 -5.24
N HIS A 114 -28.13 -15.66 -4.56
CA HIS A 114 -29.40 -15.83 -3.86
C HIS A 114 -29.57 -14.82 -2.71
N LEU A 115 -28.50 -14.53 -1.94
CA LEU A 115 -28.48 -13.48 -0.92
C LEU A 115 -28.77 -12.10 -1.54
N ALA A 116 -28.05 -11.72 -2.59
CA ALA A 116 -28.26 -10.44 -3.28
C ALA A 116 -29.69 -10.33 -3.84
N LEU A 117 -30.23 -11.41 -4.41
CA LEU A 117 -31.61 -11.45 -4.88
C LEU A 117 -32.63 -11.30 -3.73
N THR A 118 -32.41 -11.93 -2.57
CA THR A 118 -33.31 -11.75 -1.40
C THR A 118 -33.34 -10.30 -0.91
N LEU A 119 -32.19 -9.62 -0.94
CA LEU A 119 -32.08 -8.19 -0.62
C LEU A 119 -32.78 -7.32 -1.67
N LEU A 120 -32.61 -7.61 -2.97
CA LEU A 120 -33.27 -6.90 -4.05
C LEU A 120 -34.80 -7.10 -4.14
N LEU A 121 -35.36 -8.13 -3.50
CA LEU A 121 -36.79 -8.46 -3.60
C LEU A 121 -37.57 -8.22 -2.30
N TRP A 122 -37.02 -8.61 -1.15
CA TRP A 122 -37.74 -8.56 0.14
C TRP A 122 -37.13 -7.54 1.10
N ASP A 123 -35.79 -7.52 1.22
CA ASP A 123 -35.10 -6.61 2.14
C ASP A 123 -34.56 -5.37 1.41
N ARG A 124 -35.45 -4.50 0.89
CA ARG A 124 -35.10 -3.18 0.31
C ARG A 124 -35.24 -2.01 1.29
N PRO A 125 -34.32 -1.77 2.24
CA PRO A 125 -34.20 -0.44 2.84
C PRO A 125 -33.55 0.52 1.83
N LYS A 126 -33.62 1.83 2.10
CA LYS A 126 -32.78 2.83 1.42
C LYS A 126 -31.34 2.67 1.91
N ILE A 127 -30.51 1.94 1.17
CA ILE A 127 -29.08 1.72 1.48
C ILE A 127 -28.26 2.87 0.88
N ASP A 128 -27.31 3.40 1.63
CA ASP A 128 -26.36 4.39 1.12
C ASP A 128 -25.08 3.69 0.59
N VAL A 129 -24.52 2.76 1.36
CA VAL A 129 -23.31 2.00 1.00
C VAL A 129 -23.44 0.51 1.36
N ILE A 130 -22.84 -0.35 0.54
CA ILE A 130 -22.66 -1.78 0.80
C ILE A 130 -21.16 -2.07 0.93
N PHE A 131 -20.75 -2.61 2.08
CA PHE A 131 -19.42 -3.19 2.30
C PHE A 131 -19.49 -4.69 1.96
N ILE A 132 -18.60 -5.18 1.10
CA ILE A 132 -18.58 -6.57 0.64
C ILE A 132 -17.20 -7.15 0.87
N ASP A 133 -17.14 -8.35 1.45
CA ASP A 133 -15.89 -9.05 1.77
C ASP A 133 -15.84 -10.46 1.17
N GLN A 134 -14.62 -10.94 0.93
CA GLN A 134 -14.21 -12.22 0.31
C GLN A 134 -14.72 -12.49 -1.11
N LEU A 135 -16.01 -12.32 -1.41
CA LEU A 135 -16.63 -12.79 -2.66
C LEU A 135 -17.40 -11.68 -3.39
N SER A 136 -16.78 -11.18 -4.47
CA SER A 136 -17.30 -10.15 -5.38
C SER A 136 -18.54 -10.56 -6.19
N ALA A 137 -18.90 -11.85 -6.22
CA ALA A 137 -19.86 -12.42 -7.17
C ALA A 137 -21.28 -11.84 -7.09
N ASN A 138 -21.64 -11.21 -5.97
CA ASN A 138 -22.91 -10.53 -5.73
C ASN A 138 -22.96 -9.09 -6.30
N ILE A 139 -21.82 -8.45 -6.57
CA ILE A 139 -21.70 -7.03 -6.97
C ILE A 139 -22.59 -6.68 -8.17
N PRO A 140 -22.66 -7.48 -9.27
CA PRO A 140 -23.50 -7.14 -10.42
C PRO A 140 -25.00 -7.06 -10.10
N LEU A 141 -25.48 -7.84 -9.13
CA LEU A 141 -26.86 -7.73 -8.64
C LEU A 141 -27.00 -6.55 -7.66
N LEU A 142 -26.08 -6.41 -6.71
CA LEU A 142 -26.19 -5.40 -5.67
C LEU A 142 -26.15 -3.96 -6.21
N LYS A 143 -25.55 -3.71 -7.39
CA LYS A 143 -25.67 -2.43 -8.11
C LYS A 143 -27.12 -2.01 -8.40
N PHE A 144 -28.07 -2.93 -8.56
CA PHE A 144 -29.50 -2.60 -8.75
C PHE A 144 -30.17 -2.04 -7.48
N THR A 145 -29.47 -1.96 -6.35
CA THR A 145 -29.94 -1.19 -5.17
C THR A 145 -29.77 0.32 -5.34
N GLY A 146 -28.85 0.76 -6.22
CA GLY A 146 -28.41 2.16 -6.34
C GLY A 146 -27.41 2.61 -5.26
N ALA A 147 -27.07 1.75 -4.28
CA ALA A 147 -26.06 2.04 -3.28
C ALA A 147 -24.64 1.97 -3.86
N LYS A 148 -23.71 2.72 -3.25
CA LYS A 148 -22.27 2.58 -3.53
C LYS A 148 -21.73 1.28 -2.94
N ILE A 149 -20.72 0.68 -3.57
CA ILE A 149 -20.17 -0.63 -3.19
C ILE A 149 -18.67 -0.51 -2.90
N LEU A 150 -18.28 -0.80 -1.66
CA LEU A 150 -16.90 -0.98 -1.23
C LEU A 150 -16.58 -2.47 -1.19
N PHE A 151 -15.56 -2.91 -1.92
CA PHE A 151 -15.07 -4.29 -1.85
C PHE A 151 -13.77 -4.36 -1.02
N TYR A 152 -13.79 -5.12 0.07
CA TYR A 152 -12.62 -5.40 0.88
C TYR A 152 -11.99 -6.72 0.42
N CYS A 153 -10.71 -6.67 0.04
CA CYS A 153 -9.96 -7.84 -0.42
C CYS A 153 -8.84 -8.16 0.58
N HIS A 154 -9.06 -9.18 1.42
CA HIS A 154 -8.00 -9.75 2.27
C HIS A 154 -6.90 -10.43 1.45
N PHE A 155 -7.28 -11.09 0.34
CA PHE A 155 -6.41 -11.69 -0.68
C PHE A 155 -7.25 -12.18 -1.88
N PRO A 156 -6.73 -12.27 -3.11
CA PRO A 156 -7.44 -12.84 -4.26
C PRO A 156 -7.78 -14.33 -4.12
N ASP A 157 -9.05 -14.73 -4.34
CA ASP A 157 -9.54 -16.11 -4.20
C ASP A 157 -8.92 -17.06 -5.25
N LYS A 158 -8.67 -16.59 -6.48
CA LYS A 158 -7.91 -17.34 -7.49
C LYS A 158 -6.52 -17.84 -7.03
N LEU A 159 -5.93 -17.20 -6.01
CA LEU A 159 -4.64 -17.62 -5.41
C LEU A 159 -4.82 -18.58 -4.22
N LEU A 160 -5.97 -18.57 -3.54
CA LEU A 160 -6.24 -19.42 -2.37
C LEU A 160 -6.40 -20.92 -2.71
N THR A 161 -6.42 -21.31 -3.99
CA THR A 161 -6.57 -22.72 -4.39
C THR A 161 -5.45 -23.24 -5.29
N GLY A 162 -4.63 -24.15 -4.74
CA GLY A 162 -3.56 -24.83 -5.47
C GLY A 162 -4.04 -25.51 -6.77
N ARG A 163 -3.44 -25.10 -7.90
CA ARG A 163 -3.83 -25.47 -9.29
C ARG A 163 -3.23 -26.79 -9.78
N GLY A 164 -3.29 -27.84 -8.93
CA GLY A 164 -2.56 -29.10 -9.09
C GLY A 164 -2.94 -30.04 -10.24
N SER A 165 -3.94 -29.72 -11.07
CA SER A 165 -4.29 -30.53 -12.26
C SER A 165 -4.83 -29.67 -13.40
N ILE A 166 -4.71 -30.17 -14.64
CA ILE A 166 -5.21 -29.48 -15.84
C ILE A 166 -6.73 -29.27 -15.76
N LEU A 167 -7.48 -30.30 -15.32
CA LEU A 167 -8.92 -30.20 -15.11
C LEU A 167 -9.29 -29.10 -14.09
N LYS A 168 -8.53 -28.98 -12.99
CA LYS A 168 -8.76 -27.92 -11.99
C LYS A 168 -8.40 -26.53 -12.53
N LYS A 169 -7.40 -26.41 -13.41
CA LYS A 169 -7.06 -25.15 -14.12
C LYS A 169 -8.18 -24.73 -15.07
N LEU A 170 -8.70 -25.65 -15.88
CA LEU A 170 -9.83 -25.40 -16.78
C LEU A 170 -11.12 -25.05 -16.02
N TYR A 171 -11.38 -25.73 -14.89
CA TYR A 171 -12.50 -25.41 -14.00
C TYR A 171 -12.39 -24.02 -13.35
N ARG A 172 -11.19 -23.61 -12.92
CA ARG A 172 -10.97 -22.28 -12.33
C ARG A 172 -11.00 -21.13 -13.34
N MET A 173 -10.52 -21.33 -14.58
CA MET A 173 -10.45 -20.27 -15.60
C MET A 173 -11.72 -19.38 -15.74
N PRO A 174 -12.95 -19.93 -15.86
CA PRO A 174 -14.16 -19.10 -15.93
C PRO A 174 -14.54 -18.46 -14.57
N VAL A 175 -14.18 -19.09 -13.45
CA VAL A 175 -14.44 -18.55 -12.10
C VAL A 175 -13.51 -17.38 -11.81
N ASP A 176 -12.21 -17.53 -12.06
CA ASP A 176 -11.19 -16.50 -11.83
C ASP A 176 -11.42 -15.27 -12.71
N LYS A 177 -11.85 -15.47 -13.98
CA LYS A 177 -12.26 -14.36 -14.86
C LYS A 177 -13.54 -13.66 -14.37
N PHE A 178 -14.44 -14.40 -13.73
CA PHE A 178 -15.67 -13.83 -13.15
C PHE A 178 -15.39 -13.08 -11.85
N GLU A 179 -14.48 -13.57 -11.00
CA GLU A 179 -13.95 -12.87 -9.83
C GLU A 179 -13.37 -11.50 -10.25
N GLU A 180 -12.47 -11.49 -11.23
CA GLU A 180 -11.86 -10.27 -11.78
C GLU A 180 -12.92 -9.29 -12.30
N MET A 181 -13.81 -9.75 -13.19
CA MET A 181 -14.86 -8.93 -13.79
C MET A 181 -15.79 -8.31 -12.74
N THR A 182 -16.20 -9.08 -11.73
CA THR A 182 -17.14 -8.61 -10.70
C THR A 182 -16.49 -7.74 -9.64
N THR A 183 -15.22 -8.00 -9.31
CA THR A 183 -14.42 -7.14 -8.42
C THR A 183 -14.24 -5.76 -9.04
N GLY A 184 -13.93 -5.70 -10.33
CA GLY A 184 -13.80 -4.45 -11.10
C GLY A 184 -15.09 -3.65 -11.28
N MET A 185 -16.23 -4.12 -10.74
CA MET A 185 -17.49 -3.38 -10.71
C MET A 185 -17.76 -2.64 -9.39
N ALA A 186 -16.89 -2.74 -8.38
CA ALA A 186 -17.03 -1.94 -7.15
C ALA A 186 -16.91 -0.42 -7.44
N ASP A 187 -17.37 0.44 -6.51
CA ASP A 187 -17.11 1.89 -6.57
C ASP A 187 -15.77 2.24 -5.89
N ALA A 188 -15.38 1.45 -4.89
CA ALA A 188 -14.07 1.49 -4.26
C ALA A 188 -13.61 0.07 -3.93
N ILE A 189 -12.29 -0.15 -3.96
CA ILE A 189 -11.65 -1.41 -3.62
C ILE A 189 -10.58 -1.10 -2.57
N VAL A 190 -10.57 -1.86 -1.47
CA VAL A 190 -9.58 -1.72 -0.40
C VAL A 190 -8.89 -3.05 -0.10
N VAL A 191 -7.63 -2.97 0.32
CA VAL A 191 -6.78 -4.12 0.67
C VAL A 191 -6.11 -3.91 2.02
N ASN A 192 -5.76 -5.02 2.69
CA ASN A 192 -5.15 -5.00 4.02
C ASN A 192 -3.69 -4.51 4.08
N SER A 193 -3.00 -4.38 2.94
CA SER A 193 -1.57 -4.02 2.86
C SER A 193 -1.17 -3.58 1.44
N LYS A 194 -0.02 -2.90 1.28
CA LYS A 194 0.60 -2.59 -0.02
C LYS A 194 1.11 -3.85 -0.71
N PHE A 195 1.57 -4.86 0.05
CA PHE A 195 1.88 -6.18 -0.49
C PHE A 195 0.65 -6.78 -1.19
N THR A 196 -0.50 -6.80 -0.52
CA THR A 196 -1.76 -7.25 -1.12
C THR A 196 -2.22 -6.33 -2.25
N ALA A 197 -1.94 -5.02 -2.23
CA ALA A 197 -2.22 -4.12 -3.35
C ALA A 197 -1.46 -4.52 -4.64
N ASN A 198 -0.17 -4.85 -4.51
CA ASN A 198 0.64 -5.35 -5.64
C ASN A 198 0.11 -6.72 -6.11
N VAL A 199 -0.08 -7.67 -5.20
CA VAL A 199 -0.61 -9.00 -5.55
C VAL A 199 -2.02 -8.92 -6.15
N PHE A 200 -2.82 -7.93 -5.77
CA PHE A 200 -4.13 -7.63 -6.35
C PHE A 200 -4.00 -7.13 -7.79
N ARG A 201 -3.16 -6.11 -8.06
CA ARG A 201 -2.90 -5.59 -9.41
C ARG A 201 -2.43 -6.71 -10.34
N ASP A 202 -1.45 -7.48 -9.89
CA ASP A 202 -0.85 -8.58 -10.66
C ASP A 202 -1.83 -9.77 -10.79
N SER A 203 -2.87 -9.83 -9.93
CA SER A 203 -3.99 -10.76 -10.05
C SER A 203 -5.11 -10.28 -10.97
N PHE A 204 -5.32 -8.98 -11.14
CA PHE A 204 -6.51 -8.46 -11.82
C PHE A 204 -6.14 -7.38 -12.85
N PRO A 205 -5.34 -7.73 -13.89
CA PRO A 205 -4.76 -6.76 -14.82
C PRO A 205 -5.80 -5.99 -15.67
N SER A 206 -7.06 -6.44 -15.73
CA SER A 206 -8.13 -5.66 -16.38
C SER A 206 -8.82 -4.63 -15.46
N ILE A 207 -8.60 -4.69 -14.14
CA ILE A 207 -9.13 -3.72 -13.18
C ILE A 207 -8.24 -2.47 -13.17
N LYS A 208 -8.76 -1.38 -13.76
CA LYS A 208 -8.06 -0.08 -13.82
C LYS A 208 -8.09 0.71 -12.49
N GLN A 209 -8.82 0.24 -11.50
CA GLN A 209 -8.88 0.87 -10.18
C GLN A 209 -7.75 0.34 -9.30
N ARG A 210 -6.76 1.19 -8.98
CA ARG A 210 -5.81 0.93 -7.90
C ARG A 210 -6.59 0.74 -6.58
N PRO A 211 -6.36 -0.33 -5.81
CA PRO A 211 -6.98 -0.51 -4.50
C PRO A 211 -6.32 0.42 -3.46
N GLU A 212 -7.13 0.98 -2.57
CA GLU A 212 -6.66 1.80 -1.44
C GLU A 212 -6.24 0.90 -0.26
N VAL A 213 -5.22 1.27 0.50
CA VAL A 213 -4.72 0.43 1.62
C VAL A 213 -5.43 0.80 2.92
N LEU A 214 -6.20 -0.12 3.46
CA LEU A 214 -6.94 0.01 4.72
C LEU A 214 -6.41 -1.03 5.72
N TYR A 215 -5.41 -0.61 6.52
CA TYR A 215 -4.71 -1.51 7.44
C TYR A 215 -5.61 -2.04 8.56
N PRO A 216 -5.66 -3.37 8.82
CA PRO A 216 -6.35 -3.95 9.97
C PRO A 216 -5.87 -3.36 11.30
N GLY A 217 -6.80 -2.78 12.08
CA GLY A 217 -6.53 -2.25 13.41
C GLY A 217 -6.88 -3.23 14.54
N ILE A 218 -6.29 -3.05 15.73
CA ILE A 218 -6.56 -3.88 16.92
C ILE A 218 -7.30 -3.13 18.04
N HIS A 219 -8.11 -3.87 18.82
CA HIS A 219 -8.76 -3.41 20.05
C HIS A 219 -7.81 -3.50 21.27
N PHE A 220 -7.27 -2.38 21.73
CA PHE A 220 -6.31 -2.31 22.85
C PHE A 220 -6.81 -2.89 24.18
N THR A 221 -8.11 -2.79 24.47
CA THR A 221 -8.76 -3.34 25.67
C THR A 221 -8.63 -4.86 25.82
N SER A 222 -8.31 -5.58 24.74
CA SER A 222 -8.01 -7.02 24.81
C SER A 222 -6.61 -7.32 25.36
N TYR A 223 -5.69 -6.35 25.34
CA TYR A 223 -4.27 -6.48 25.67
C TYR A 223 -3.90 -5.77 26.97
N ASP A 224 -4.53 -4.64 27.27
CA ASP A 224 -4.29 -3.85 28.48
C ASP A 224 -4.94 -4.46 29.75
N LYS A 225 -5.35 -5.74 29.69
CA LYS A 225 -5.84 -6.52 30.84
C LYS A 225 -4.68 -6.76 31.80
N ALA A 226 -4.92 -6.61 33.10
CA ALA A 226 -3.95 -7.00 34.12
C ALA A 226 -3.65 -8.50 34.01
N VAL A 227 -2.36 -8.84 33.87
CA VAL A 227 -1.90 -10.23 33.89
C VAL A 227 -1.92 -10.71 35.33
N ASP A 228 -2.78 -11.69 35.64
CA ASP A 228 -2.67 -12.40 36.91
C ASP A 228 -1.38 -13.21 36.90
N LEU A 229 -0.54 -13.01 37.93
CA LEU A 229 0.73 -13.72 38.09
C LEU A 229 0.56 -15.01 38.91
N ASN A 230 -0.66 -15.29 39.39
CA ASN A 230 -1.04 -16.53 40.07
C ASN A 230 -1.80 -17.50 39.15
N ASP A 231 -2.16 -17.10 37.93
CA ASP A 231 -2.64 -18.00 36.88
C ASP A 231 -1.43 -18.76 36.31
N GLU A 232 -1.25 -20.01 36.74
CA GLU A 232 -0.12 -20.85 36.31
C GLU A 232 -0.25 -21.36 34.86
N SER A 233 -1.32 -21.00 34.12
CA SER A 233 -1.60 -21.54 32.79
C SER A 233 -0.79 -20.86 31.66
N VAL A 234 -0.56 -21.61 30.57
CA VAL A 234 0.68 -21.55 29.75
C VAL A 234 0.40 -21.08 28.29
N LYS A 235 1.24 -20.34 27.53
CA LYS A 235 2.45 -20.80 26.77
C LYS A 235 2.42 -20.48 25.23
N ILE A 236 2.35 -19.22 24.76
CA ILE A 236 2.02 -18.64 23.39
C ILE A 236 3.25 -18.38 22.44
N LEU A 237 3.27 -18.25 21.07
CA LEU A 237 2.31 -18.11 19.92
C LEU A 237 2.79 -18.77 18.58
N GLU A 238 1.89 -19.28 17.71
CA GLU A 238 1.85 -19.38 16.21
C GLU A 238 1.14 -20.66 15.68
N ARG A 239 0.36 -20.60 14.58
CA ARG A 239 -0.50 -21.71 14.07
C ARG A 239 0.30 -22.84 13.39
N PHE A 240 -0.09 -24.10 13.63
CA PHE A 240 0.53 -25.34 13.10
C PHE A 240 0.26 -25.63 11.60
N GLU A 241 0.44 -24.64 10.72
CA GLU A 241 0.30 -24.76 9.27
C GLU A 241 1.67 -24.72 8.58
N ARG A 242 2.01 -25.63 7.66
CA ARG A 242 3.37 -25.72 7.07
C ARG A 242 3.85 -24.43 6.42
N LYS A 243 2.93 -23.65 5.82
CA LYS A 243 3.18 -22.33 5.21
C LYS A 243 3.74 -21.29 6.19
N LYS A 244 3.58 -21.47 7.51
CA LYS A 244 4.10 -20.57 8.54
C LYS A 244 5.60 -20.76 8.82
N ASN A 245 6.20 -21.81 8.25
CA ASN A 245 7.63 -22.10 8.32
C ASN A 245 8.19 -22.13 9.75
N ILE A 246 7.44 -22.71 10.71
CA ILE A 246 7.87 -22.81 12.12
C ILE A 246 9.22 -23.53 12.27
N ALA A 247 9.56 -24.41 11.33
CA ALA A 247 10.87 -25.05 11.25
C ALA A 247 12.04 -24.02 11.22
N LEU A 248 11.87 -22.86 10.59
CA LEU A 248 12.88 -21.78 10.60
C LEU A 248 13.16 -21.28 12.02
N ALA A 249 12.14 -21.11 12.86
CA ALA A 249 12.31 -20.67 14.25
C ALA A 249 13.06 -21.72 15.08
N ILE A 250 12.74 -23.02 14.92
CA ILE A 250 13.44 -24.10 15.63
C ILE A 250 14.91 -24.21 15.18
N ASN A 251 15.20 -24.10 13.88
CA ASN A 251 16.57 -24.11 13.37
C ASN A 251 17.35 -22.86 13.82
N ALA A 252 16.75 -21.67 13.80
CA ALA A 252 17.37 -20.44 14.31
C ALA A 252 17.67 -20.54 15.82
N PHE A 253 16.77 -21.16 16.59
CA PHE A 253 17.00 -21.41 18.02
C PHE A 253 18.16 -22.39 18.24
N ALA A 254 18.28 -23.47 17.46
CA ALA A 254 19.46 -24.35 17.50
C ALA A 254 20.76 -23.60 17.13
N ALA A 255 20.72 -22.74 16.11
CA ALA A 255 21.86 -21.97 15.63
C ALA A 255 22.44 -21.01 16.68
N LEU A 256 21.66 -20.56 17.67
CA LEU A 256 22.19 -19.79 18.83
C LEU A 256 23.27 -20.56 19.61
N ARG A 257 23.03 -21.86 19.84
CA ARG A 257 23.96 -22.79 20.49
C ARG A 257 25.09 -23.18 19.55
N ASP A 258 24.74 -23.59 18.34
CA ASP A 258 25.65 -24.25 17.40
C ASP A 258 26.66 -23.29 16.77
N ASN A 259 26.28 -22.01 16.57
CA ASN A 259 27.18 -20.95 16.13
C ASN A 259 27.77 -20.13 17.31
N HIS A 260 27.57 -20.60 18.55
CA HIS A 260 28.07 -19.98 19.79
C HIS A 260 27.71 -18.49 19.95
N LEU A 261 26.52 -18.09 19.50
CA LEU A 261 26.04 -16.70 19.55
C LEU A 261 25.63 -16.25 20.96
N VAL A 262 25.41 -17.20 21.88
CA VAL A 262 25.13 -16.97 23.30
C VAL A 262 25.92 -17.96 24.17
N PRO A 263 26.26 -17.62 25.43
CA PRO A 263 26.89 -18.55 26.38
C PRO A 263 26.04 -19.80 26.61
N SER A 264 26.67 -20.97 26.75
CA SER A 264 25.94 -22.24 26.92
C SER A 264 25.04 -22.28 28.16
N THR A 265 25.44 -21.59 29.24
CA THR A 265 24.64 -21.41 30.47
C THR A 265 23.44 -20.48 30.26
N GLU A 266 23.53 -19.53 29.34
CA GLU A 266 22.39 -18.69 28.96
C GLU A 266 21.43 -19.49 28.09
N PHE A 267 21.94 -20.20 27.07
CA PHE A 267 21.14 -21.05 26.19
C PHE A 267 20.31 -22.11 26.93
N GLN A 268 20.84 -22.69 28.01
CA GLN A 268 20.11 -23.64 28.86
C GLN A 268 18.88 -23.02 29.57
N ASN A 269 18.85 -21.71 29.76
CA ASN A 269 17.73 -20.98 30.35
C ASN A 269 16.75 -20.41 29.29
N LEU A 270 17.17 -20.32 28.02
CA LEU A 270 16.30 -19.91 26.92
C LEU A 270 15.28 -21.00 26.57
N ARG A 271 14.08 -20.57 26.17
CA ARG A 271 13.02 -21.45 25.65
C ARG A 271 12.35 -20.81 24.45
N LEU A 272 12.14 -21.57 23.38
CA LEU A 272 11.28 -21.20 22.26
C LEU A 272 9.89 -21.81 22.48
N ILE A 273 8.86 -20.99 22.29
CA ILE A 273 7.47 -21.37 22.55
C ILE A 273 6.68 -21.19 21.25
N ILE A 274 6.01 -22.26 20.84
CA ILE A 274 5.32 -22.40 19.55
C ILE A 274 3.89 -22.80 19.85
N ALA A 275 2.91 -21.95 19.57
CA ALA A 275 1.60 -22.10 20.20
C ALA A 275 0.42 -21.74 19.31
N GLY A 276 -0.12 -22.74 18.65
CA GLY A 276 -1.06 -22.58 17.56
C GLY A 276 -2.44 -23.06 17.89
N GLY A 277 -3.44 -22.41 17.30
CA GLY A 277 -4.75 -23.05 17.14
C GLY A 277 -4.56 -24.41 16.46
N TYR A 278 -4.90 -25.47 17.18
CA TYR A 278 -4.64 -26.86 16.83
C TYR A 278 -5.96 -27.64 16.92
N ASP A 279 -6.34 -28.27 15.81
CA ASP A 279 -7.53 -29.10 15.71
C ASP A 279 -7.14 -30.52 15.31
N TYR A 280 -7.44 -31.49 16.17
CA TYR A 280 -7.18 -32.92 15.99
C TYR A 280 -7.94 -33.53 14.79
N ARG A 281 -8.99 -32.86 14.30
CA ARG A 281 -9.76 -33.24 13.11
C ARG A 281 -9.08 -32.79 11.81
N VAL A 282 -8.18 -31.81 11.89
CA VAL A 282 -7.43 -31.26 10.75
C VAL A 282 -6.09 -31.98 10.66
N LYS A 283 -6.02 -32.95 9.74
CA LYS A 283 -4.86 -33.84 9.54
C LYS A 283 -3.51 -33.09 9.44
N GLU A 284 -3.47 -31.93 8.80
CA GLU A 284 -2.24 -31.13 8.67
C GLU A 284 -1.67 -30.67 10.02
N ASN A 285 -2.51 -30.19 10.97
CA ASN A 285 -2.04 -29.78 12.28
C ASN A 285 -1.31 -30.93 12.99
N VAL A 286 -1.92 -32.12 12.96
CA VAL A 286 -1.41 -33.33 13.63
C VAL A 286 -0.09 -33.78 12.99
N GLU A 287 -0.04 -33.90 11.66
CA GLU A 287 1.19 -34.32 10.97
C GLU A 287 2.31 -33.29 11.12
N HIS A 288 2.02 -31.99 10.98
CA HIS A 288 3.06 -30.97 11.03
C HIS A 288 3.62 -30.77 12.45
N HIS A 289 2.77 -30.86 13.47
CA HIS A 289 3.23 -30.86 14.85
C HIS A 289 4.22 -32.02 15.12
N LEU A 290 3.91 -33.25 14.67
CA LEU A 290 4.80 -34.41 14.76
C LEU A 290 6.09 -34.26 13.91
N GLU A 291 6.07 -33.48 12.83
CA GLU A 291 7.29 -33.11 12.07
C GLU A 291 8.20 -32.17 12.86
N LEU A 292 7.61 -31.22 13.61
CA LEU A 292 8.32 -30.22 14.41
C LEU A 292 8.92 -30.82 15.69
N GLU A 293 8.21 -31.71 16.39
CA GLU A 293 8.76 -32.49 17.51
C GLU A 293 9.99 -33.31 17.06
N LYS A 294 9.90 -33.96 15.89
CA LYS A 294 11.01 -34.70 15.28
C LYS A 294 12.14 -33.80 14.77
N LEU A 295 11.87 -32.52 14.46
CA LEU A 295 12.92 -31.55 14.14
C LEU A 295 13.67 -31.12 15.41
N ALA A 296 12.96 -30.69 16.45
CA ALA A 296 13.55 -30.33 17.74
C ALA A 296 14.41 -31.49 18.30
N SER A 297 13.85 -32.70 18.31
CA SER A 297 14.55 -33.89 18.81
C SER A 297 15.83 -34.22 18.01
N ARG A 298 15.83 -34.05 16.67
CA ARG A 298 17.03 -34.24 15.83
C ARG A 298 18.10 -33.17 16.05
N LEU A 299 17.71 -31.96 16.43
CA LEU A 299 18.61 -30.85 16.77
C LEU A 299 19.14 -30.95 18.22
N GLY A 300 18.83 -32.03 18.94
CA GLY A 300 19.21 -32.21 20.34
C GLY A 300 18.49 -31.24 21.29
N LEU A 301 17.31 -30.73 20.91
CA LEU A 301 16.51 -29.82 21.71
C LEU A 301 15.41 -30.60 22.43
N SER A 302 15.48 -30.63 23.76
CA SER A 302 14.42 -31.17 24.62
C SER A 302 13.12 -30.40 24.37
N ASN A 303 12.02 -31.13 24.19
CA ASN A 303 10.74 -30.59 23.76
C ASN A 303 9.57 -31.20 24.53
N PHE A 304 8.52 -30.41 24.73
CA PHE A 304 7.32 -30.79 25.48
C PHE A 304 6.05 -30.21 24.83
N THR A 305 4.96 -30.97 24.90
CA THR A 305 3.71 -30.66 24.19
C THR A 305 2.54 -30.59 25.16
N ILE A 306 1.87 -29.43 25.20
CA ILE A 306 0.62 -29.21 25.92
C ILE A 306 -0.53 -29.34 24.92
N SER A 307 -1.40 -30.33 25.15
CA SER A 307 -2.54 -30.61 24.28
C SER A 307 -3.77 -29.74 24.59
N PRO A 308 -4.72 -29.57 23.65
CA PRO A 308 -5.95 -28.82 23.90
C PRO A 308 -6.76 -29.53 24.99
N GLY A 309 -7.10 -28.80 26.07
CA GLY A 309 -7.79 -29.41 27.22
C GLY A 309 -6.88 -30.24 28.14
N GLY A 310 -5.57 -30.00 28.10
CA GLY A 310 -4.63 -30.47 29.13
C GLY A 310 -5.07 -30.07 30.55
N ARG A 311 -4.58 -30.81 31.55
CA ARG A 311 -4.88 -30.58 32.97
C ARG A 311 -3.91 -29.56 33.56
N GLU A 312 -4.24 -29.03 34.74
CA GLU A 312 -3.37 -28.18 35.57
C GLU A 312 -2.00 -28.82 35.95
N LYS A 313 -1.75 -30.07 35.54
CA LYS A 313 -0.53 -30.83 35.80
C LYS A 313 0.41 -30.93 34.58
N ASP A 314 0.02 -30.43 33.42
CA ASP A 314 0.80 -30.49 32.18
C ASP A 314 1.87 -29.37 32.14
N VAL A 315 2.65 -29.28 33.22
CA VAL A 315 3.72 -28.28 33.42
C VAL A 315 4.97 -28.70 32.63
N PRO A 316 5.47 -27.87 31.68
CA PRO A 316 6.69 -28.19 30.94
C PRO A 316 7.90 -28.28 31.88
N PRO A 317 8.72 -29.35 31.82
CA PRO A 317 9.80 -29.56 32.76
C PRO A 317 10.92 -28.50 32.64
N SER A 318 11.83 -28.48 33.60
CA SER A 318 12.94 -27.52 33.73
C SER A 318 13.79 -27.39 32.46
N GLU A 319 14.01 -28.52 31.80
CA GLU A 319 14.91 -28.74 30.68
C GLU A 319 14.22 -28.68 29.31
N ALA A 320 12.90 -28.48 29.25
CA ALA A 320 12.18 -28.33 27.97
C ALA A 320 12.51 -26.99 27.32
N GLN A 321 13.30 -27.03 26.23
CA GLN A 321 13.74 -25.85 25.48
C GLN A 321 12.72 -25.46 24.40
N ILE A 322 12.03 -26.43 23.79
CA ILE A 322 10.91 -26.17 22.87
C ILE A 322 9.60 -26.53 23.57
N ILE A 323 8.65 -25.59 23.63
CA ILE A 323 7.30 -25.84 24.18
C ILE A 323 6.29 -25.68 23.06
N PHE A 324 5.59 -26.76 22.71
CA PHE A 324 4.45 -26.74 21.81
C PHE A 324 3.16 -26.59 22.62
N LEU A 325 2.40 -25.51 22.41
CA LEU A 325 1.06 -25.35 23.00
C LEU A 325 -0.01 -25.46 21.91
N CYS A 326 -0.74 -26.55 21.95
CA CYS A 326 -1.81 -26.83 21.01
C CYS A 326 -3.13 -26.21 21.51
N SER A 327 -3.40 -24.98 21.04
CA SER A 327 -4.48 -24.06 21.41
C SER A 327 -4.34 -23.42 22.80
N PHE A 328 -4.91 -22.22 22.96
CA PHE A 328 -4.66 -21.32 24.10
C PHE A 328 -5.88 -20.46 24.48
N SER A 329 -5.82 -19.79 25.64
CA SER A 329 -6.79 -18.79 26.12
C SER A 329 -6.30 -17.34 25.98
N GLU A 330 -7.21 -16.38 26.12
CA GLU A 330 -6.89 -14.94 26.14
C GLU A 330 -6.02 -14.51 27.34
N ALA A 331 -6.15 -15.17 28.49
CA ALA A 331 -5.31 -14.91 29.66
C ALA A 331 -3.85 -15.33 29.39
N GLN A 332 -3.69 -16.56 28.87
CA GLN A 332 -2.41 -17.10 28.41
C GLN A 332 -1.78 -16.20 27.34
N ARG A 333 -2.57 -15.71 26.38
CA ARG A 333 -2.12 -14.76 25.36
C ARG A 333 -1.56 -13.48 25.94
N THR A 334 -2.28 -12.86 26.88
CA THR A 334 -1.84 -11.62 27.54
C THR A 334 -0.56 -11.86 28.37
N PHE A 335 -0.47 -12.99 29.09
CA PHE A 335 0.72 -13.34 29.89
C PHE A 335 1.99 -13.31 29.04
N LEU A 336 2.01 -13.89 27.85
CA LEU A 336 3.25 -14.02 27.08
C LEU A 336 3.63 -12.84 26.22
N LEU A 337 2.65 -12.13 25.69
CA LEU A 337 2.95 -10.85 25.05
C LEU A 337 3.56 -9.87 26.08
N SER A 338 3.33 -10.08 27.40
CA SER A 338 4.00 -9.37 28.51
C SER A 338 5.30 -10.00 29.05
N ARG A 339 5.70 -11.21 28.61
CA ARG A 339 6.81 -11.99 29.22
C ARG A 339 7.84 -12.56 28.23
N ALA A 340 7.55 -12.59 26.94
CA ALA A 340 8.53 -12.96 25.92
C ALA A 340 9.61 -11.86 25.75
N ILE A 341 10.75 -12.22 25.16
CA ILE A 341 11.84 -11.28 24.84
C ILE A 341 11.64 -10.67 23.45
N CYS A 342 11.21 -11.49 22.49
CA CYS A 342 10.78 -11.09 21.15
C CYS A 342 9.77 -12.10 20.59
N LEU A 343 8.97 -11.67 19.61
CA LEU A 343 8.23 -12.56 18.71
C LEU A 343 9.15 -12.99 17.55
N LEU A 344 9.09 -14.27 17.15
CA LEU A 344 9.62 -14.75 15.88
C LEU A 344 8.48 -14.94 14.87
N TYR A 345 8.54 -14.28 13.72
CA TYR A 345 7.52 -14.33 12.69
C TYR A 345 8.08 -14.86 11.37
N THR A 346 8.13 -16.19 11.28
CA THR A 346 8.69 -16.96 10.15
C THR A 346 7.85 -17.08 8.86
N PRO A 347 6.56 -16.69 8.76
CA PRO A 347 5.83 -16.76 7.50
C PRO A 347 6.42 -15.85 6.40
N SER A 348 6.56 -16.38 5.19
CA SER A 348 6.90 -15.60 3.98
C SER A 348 5.64 -15.33 3.16
N ASN A 349 5.59 -14.20 2.43
CA ASN A 349 4.45 -13.77 1.62
C ASN A 349 3.13 -13.65 2.41
N GLU A 350 3.20 -13.36 3.71
CA GLU A 350 2.03 -13.15 4.57
C GLU A 350 1.29 -11.86 4.17
N HIS A 351 -0.05 -11.91 4.12
CA HIS A 351 -0.84 -10.86 3.48
C HIS A 351 -0.79 -9.54 4.28
N PHE A 352 -0.87 -9.62 5.60
CA PHE A 352 -0.66 -8.50 6.52
C PHE A 352 0.18 -8.90 7.73
N GLY A 353 -0.21 -10.00 8.40
CA GLY A 353 0.42 -10.43 9.65
C GLY A 353 -0.04 -9.57 10.83
N ILE A 354 -1.23 -9.86 11.37
CA ILE A 354 -1.75 -9.15 12.54
C ILE A 354 -0.89 -9.42 13.79
N VAL A 355 -0.37 -10.64 13.95
CA VAL A 355 0.42 -11.09 15.12
C VAL A 355 1.66 -10.22 15.43
N PRO A 356 2.44 -9.74 14.43
CA PRO A 356 3.40 -8.65 14.60
C PRO A 356 2.82 -7.38 15.25
N VAL A 357 1.68 -6.86 14.77
CA VAL A 357 1.00 -5.66 15.33
C VAL A 357 0.55 -5.90 16.77
N GLU A 358 0.00 -7.08 17.06
CA GLU A 358 -0.41 -7.50 18.40
C GLU A 358 0.77 -7.52 19.39
N SER A 359 1.92 -8.01 18.94
CA SER A 359 3.16 -8.10 19.73
C SER A 359 3.79 -6.72 19.93
N MET A 360 3.88 -5.91 18.87
CA MET A 360 4.35 -4.53 18.94
C MET A 360 3.50 -3.71 19.93
N TYR A 361 2.17 -3.88 19.96
CA TYR A 361 1.33 -3.21 20.96
C TYR A 361 1.66 -3.63 22.39
N ALA A 362 1.85 -4.92 22.63
CA ALA A 362 2.29 -5.43 23.93
C ALA A 362 3.72 -4.99 24.31
N SER A 363 4.41 -4.24 23.44
CA SER A 363 5.79 -3.76 23.61
C SER A 363 6.83 -4.88 23.50
N LEU A 364 6.53 -5.88 22.68
CA LEU A 364 7.38 -7.01 22.33
C LEU A 364 8.04 -6.76 20.96
N PRO A 365 9.38 -6.66 20.85
CA PRO A 365 10.09 -6.61 19.57
C PRO A 365 9.76 -7.80 18.66
N VAL A 366 9.71 -7.58 17.34
CA VAL A 366 9.36 -8.64 16.37
C VAL A 366 10.51 -8.88 15.39
N ILE A 367 10.99 -10.12 15.31
CA ILE A 367 11.92 -10.58 14.28
C ILE A 367 11.08 -11.30 13.22
N ALA A 368 10.90 -10.71 12.05
CA ALA A 368 10.08 -11.25 10.97
C ALA A 368 10.88 -11.53 9.69
N VAL A 369 10.34 -12.34 8.79
CA VAL A 369 10.85 -12.43 7.42
C VAL A 369 10.63 -11.09 6.71
N ASN A 370 11.62 -10.64 5.94
CA ASN A 370 11.56 -9.47 5.06
C ASN A 370 10.69 -9.75 3.81
N SER A 371 9.42 -10.08 4.03
CA SER A 371 8.47 -10.49 2.98
C SER A 371 7.03 -10.29 3.44
N GLY A 372 6.17 -9.80 2.54
CA GLY A 372 4.75 -9.59 2.84
C GLY A 372 4.48 -8.38 3.73
N GLY A 373 3.26 -8.31 4.29
CA GLY A 373 2.80 -7.24 5.17
C GLY A 373 3.62 -6.98 6.46
N PRO A 374 4.39 -7.93 7.03
CA PRO A 374 5.36 -7.62 8.10
C PRO A 374 6.34 -6.50 7.75
N THR A 375 6.68 -6.31 6.47
CA THR A 375 7.53 -5.20 6.00
C THR A 375 6.89 -3.81 6.09
N GLU A 376 5.57 -3.75 6.32
CA GLU A 376 4.81 -2.52 6.47
C GLU A 376 4.48 -2.21 7.94
N SER A 377 4.26 -3.24 8.75
CA SER A 377 4.04 -3.08 10.19
C SER A 377 5.35 -2.81 10.94
N ILE A 378 6.42 -3.56 10.68
CA ILE A 378 7.70 -3.47 11.40
C ILE A 378 8.61 -2.44 10.73
N LEU A 379 9.26 -1.58 11.53
CA LEU A 379 10.40 -0.79 11.09
C LEU A 379 11.69 -1.52 11.52
N ASP A 380 12.47 -1.97 10.54
CA ASP A 380 13.73 -2.67 10.78
C ASP A 380 14.68 -1.84 11.67
N LYS A 381 15.29 -2.50 12.65
CA LYS A 381 16.18 -1.92 13.68
C LYS A 381 15.54 -0.86 14.60
N VAL A 382 14.24 -0.57 14.45
CA VAL A 382 13.52 0.46 15.25
C VAL A 382 12.37 -0.14 16.08
N THR A 383 11.58 -1.07 15.52
CA THR A 383 10.50 -1.79 16.23
C THR A 383 10.65 -3.32 16.19
N GLY A 384 11.74 -3.80 15.59
CA GLY A 384 11.97 -5.21 15.29
C GLY A 384 13.11 -5.38 14.30
N PHE A 385 13.18 -6.56 13.66
CA PHE A 385 14.11 -6.85 12.57
C PHE A 385 13.38 -7.47 11.38
N LEU A 386 13.78 -7.10 10.17
CA LEU A 386 13.36 -7.74 8.94
C LEU A 386 14.52 -8.59 8.39
N CYS A 387 14.39 -9.91 8.50
CA CYS A 387 15.44 -10.88 8.21
C CYS A 387 15.18 -11.65 6.90
N ASP A 388 16.26 -12.11 6.25
CA ASP A 388 16.14 -13.18 5.28
C ASP A 388 15.57 -14.46 5.96
N PRO A 389 14.86 -15.35 5.23
CA PRO A 389 14.23 -16.54 5.80
C PRO A 389 15.24 -17.68 6.09
N THR A 390 16.37 -17.35 6.74
CA THR A 390 17.49 -18.25 7.05
C THR A 390 17.71 -18.36 8.56
N PRO A 391 18.08 -19.56 9.08
CA PRO A 391 18.40 -19.73 10.51
C PRO A 391 19.48 -18.76 11.01
N GLU A 392 20.43 -18.41 10.15
CA GLU A 392 21.57 -17.54 10.43
C GLU A 392 21.11 -16.08 10.66
N ALA A 393 20.27 -15.52 9.78
CA ALA A 393 19.78 -14.15 9.93
C ALA A 393 18.86 -13.99 11.16
N PHE A 394 17.99 -14.98 11.41
CA PHE A 394 17.14 -14.99 12.60
C PHE A 394 17.94 -15.16 13.89
N SER A 395 18.88 -16.10 13.95
CA SER A 395 19.70 -16.35 15.16
C SER A 395 20.61 -15.17 15.51
N GLN A 396 21.21 -14.50 14.52
CA GLN A 396 21.96 -13.26 14.74
C GLN A 396 21.08 -12.14 15.31
N SER A 397 19.86 -11.98 14.81
CA SER A 397 18.93 -10.95 15.30
C SER A 397 18.40 -11.24 16.71
N ILE A 398 18.19 -12.52 17.04
CA ILE A 398 17.87 -12.95 18.42
C ILE A 398 19.05 -12.66 19.36
N ALA A 399 20.27 -13.02 18.97
CA ALA A 399 21.48 -12.78 19.77
C ALA A 399 21.73 -11.29 20.02
N LYS A 400 21.48 -10.42 19.01
CA LYS A 400 21.53 -8.96 19.17
C LYS A 400 20.59 -8.47 20.28
N LEU A 401 19.32 -8.89 20.27
CA LEU A 401 18.34 -8.55 21.30
C LEU A 401 18.71 -9.10 22.69
N LEU A 402 19.14 -10.36 22.78
CA LEU A 402 19.59 -10.97 24.04
C LEU A 402 20.78 -10.23 24.66
N SER A 403 21.73 -9.79 23.82
CA SER A 403 22.92 -9.07 24.27
C SER A 403 22.65 -7.68 24.85
N GLY A 404 21.56 -7.02 24.44
CA GLY A 404 21.22 -5.65 24.82
C GLY A 404 22.20 -4.55 24.37
N ASN A 405 23.34 -4.89 23.75
CA ASN A 405 24.45 -3.95 23.51
C ASN A 405 24.22 -2.99 22.35
N GLU A 406 23.61 -3.47 21.26
CA GLU A 406 23.32 -2.68 20.05
C GLU A 406 21.85 -2.21 20.02
N PHE A 407 20.96 -2.96 20.67
CA PHE A 407 19.51 -2.72 20.67
C PHE A 407 18.89 -3.10 22.02
N ASP A 408 18.18 -2.15 22.64
CA ASP A 408 17.41 -2.38 23.87
C ASP A 408 15.97 -2.84 23.52
N CYS A 409 15.58 -4.03 24.00
CA CYS A 409 14.28 -4.63 23.75
C CYS A 409 13.09 -3.79 24.23
N LYS A 410 13.23 -3.04 25.35
CA LYS A 410 12.17 -2.19 25.89
C LYS A 410 12.01 -0.94 25.03
N VAL A 411 13.10 -0.31 24.62
CA VAL A 411 13.06 0.86 23.71
C VAL A 411 12.44 0.45 22.38
N MET A 412 12.90 -0.65 21.78
CA MET A 412 12.35 -1.18 20.53
C MET A 412 10.86 -1.56 20.67
N GLY A 413 10.49 -2.17 21.81
CA GLY A 413 9.10 -2.48 22.16
C GLY A 413 8.21 -1.25 22.30
N GLU A 414 8.67 -0.19 22.98
CA GLU A 414 7.95 1.07 23.11
C GLU A 414 7.73 1.76 21.76
N GLN A 415 8.73 1.76 20.87
CA GLN A 415 8.55 2.29 19.51
C GLN A 415 7.54 1.45 18.72
N GLY A 416 7.54 0.12 18.94
CA GLY A 416 6.48 -0.77 18.46
C GLY A 416 5.09 -0.33 18.92
N ARG A 417 4.89 -0.13 20.24
CA ARG A 417 3.58 0.27 20.80
C ARG A 417 3.12 1.63 20.27
N LYS A 418 4.02 2.63 20.25
CA LYS A 418 3.75 3.97 19.71
C LYS A 418 3.35 3.91 18.23
N ARG A 419 4.06 3.13 17.41
CA ARG A 419 3.72 2.90 16.00
C ARG A 419 2.33 2.28 15.84
N VAL A 420 2.01 1.22 16.59
CA VAL A 420 0.67 0.59 16.56
C VAL A 420 -0.42 1.55 17.01
N GLN A 421 -0.20 2.34 18.06
CA GLN A 421 -1.15 3.38 18.50
C GLN A 421 -1.42 4.42 17.41
N SER A 422 -0.40 4.82 16.65
CA SER A 422 -0.53 5.82 15.58
C SER A 422 -1.10 5.33 14.24
N LEU A 423 -0.95 4.05 13.88
CA LEU A 423 -1.25 3.55 12.53
C LEU A 423 -2.13 2.30 12.47
N PHE A 424 -2.13 1.47 13.52
CA PHE A 424 -2.77 0.14 13.53
C PHE A 424 -3.72 -0.03 14.74
N SER A 425 -4.24 1.08 15.25
CA SER A 425 -5.35 1.08 16.21
C SER A 425 -6.66 0.82 15.47
N LEU A 426 -7.65 0.19 16.12
CA LEU A 426 -8.96 0.07 15.50
C LEU A 426 -9.59 1.44 15.22
N THR A 427 -9.37 2.44 16.08
CA THR A 427 -9.85 3.81 15.86
C THR A 427 -9.43 4.35 14.49
N VAL A 428 -8.13 4.28 14.17
CA VAL A 428 -7.57 4.73 12.87
C VAL A 428 -8.13 3.91 11.70
N PHE A 429 -8.31 2.60 11.84
CA PHE A 429 -8.96 1.77 10.82
C PHE A 429 -10.41 2.22 10.54
N ILE A 430 -11.20 2.48 11.59
CA ILE A 430 -12.60 2.90 11.38
C ILE A 430 -12.69 4.35 10.88
N ASP A 431 -11.84 5.27 11.33
CA ASP A 431 -11.81 6.65 10.81
C ASP A 431 -11.48 6.63 9.30
N THR A 432 -10.44 5.89 8.91
CA THR A 432 -10.06 5.72 7.49
C THR A 432 -11.16 5.06 6.67
N LEU A 433 -11.84 4.05 7.23
CA LEU A 433 -12.98 3.39 6.59
C LEU A 433 -14.18 4.35 6.44
N GLU A 434 -14.49 5.14 7.46
CA GLU A 434 -15.57 6.13 7.42
C GLU A 434 -15.31 7.20 6.34
N ASP A 435 -14.07 7.71 6.27
CA ASP A 435 -13.66 8.67 5.24
C ASP A 435 -13.78 8.09 3.82
N ILE A 436 -13.34 6.83 3.59
CA ILE A 436 -13.50 6.15 2.30
C ILE A 436 -14.99 6.00 1.94
N LEU A 437 -15.82 5.50 2.86
CA LEU A 437 -17.26 5.33 2.66
C LEU A 437 -17.97 6.66 2.38
N ARG A 438 -17.55 7.76 3.01
CA ARG A 438 -18.08 9.10 2.78
C ARG A 438 -17.56 9.71 1.47
N LEU A 439 -16.31 9.48 1.09
CA LEU A 439 -15.72 9.94 -0.17
C LEU A 439 -16.38 9.27 -1.38
N MET A 440 -16.83 8.01 -1.26
CA MET A 440 -17.64 7.34 -2.29
C MET A 440 -19.01 7.99 -2.53
N LEU A 441 -19.54 8.71 -1.53
CA LEU A 441 -20.84 9.39 -1.56
C LEU A 441 -20.76 10.90 -1.86
N GLN A 442 -19.56 11.44 -2.05
CA GLN A 442 -19.32 12.85 -2.38
C GLN A 442 -18.90 13.00 -3.84
N ILE A 443 -19.09 14.18 -4.42
CA ILE A 443 -18.49 14.52 -5.71
C ILE A 443 -16.98 14.68 -5.43
N LYS A 444 -16.15 13.89 -6.12
CA LYS A 444 -14.70 13.93 -5.94
C LYS A 444 -14.11 14.96 -6.89
N VAL A 445 -13.43 15.97 -6.37
CA VAL A 445 -12.74 16.97 -7.18
C VAL A 445 -11.25 16.67 -7.17
N ARG A 446 -10.68 16.52 -8.36
CA ARG A 446 -9.25 16.38 -8.60
C ARG A 446 -8.65 17.73 -8.95
N HIS A 447 -7.68 18.19 -8.18
CA HIS A 447 -6.95 19.44 -8.43
C HIS A 447 -5.44 19.17 -8.33
N ILE A 448 -4.73 19.33 -9.44
CA ILE A 448 -3.32 18.93 -9.58
C ILE A 448 -3.16 17.45 -9.17
N ASN A 449 -2.53 17.17 -8.02
CA ASN A 449 -2.30 15.83 -7.50
C ASN A 449 -3.30 15.41 -6.41
N ASP A 450 -4.06 16.36 -5.84
CA ASP A 450 -5.02 16.08 -4.76
C ASP A 450 -6.36 15.59 -5.32
N LEU A 451 -6.98 14.65 -4.59
CA LEU A 451 -8.35 14.19 -4.81
C LEU A 451 -9.14 14.34 -3.51
N PHE A 452 -10.12 15.23 -3.48
CA PHE A 452 -10.93 15.49 -2.28
C PHE A 452 -12.43 15.39 -2.58
N GLY A 453 -13.20 14.93 -1.61
CA GLY A 453 -14.65 15.01 -1.65
C GLY A 453 -15.15 16.44 -1.36
N VAL A 454 -16.25 16.81 -2.01
CA VAL A 454 -16.99 18.05 -1.73
C VAL A 454 -18.29 17.72 -0.99
N THR A 455 -18.50 18.37 0.15
CA THR A 455 -19.57 18.08 1.12
C THR A 455 -20.84 18.88 0.87
N GLU A 456 -21.94 18.49 1.52
CA GLU A 456 -23.24 19.19 1.61
C GLU A 456 -24.02 19.39 0.29
N LEU A 457 -23.43 19.05 -0.86
CA LEU A 457 -24.10 19.05 -2.17
C LEU A 457 -25.09 17.88 -2.33
N THR A 458 -26.15 18.14 -3.08
CA THR A 458 -27.19 17.17 -3.47
C THR A 458 -27.33 17.12 -4.99
N GLU A 459 -28.04 16.11 -5.51
CA GLU A 459 -28.39 16.05 -6.95
C GLU A 459 -29.20 17.27 -7.44
N GLN A 460 -29.89 17.97 -6.53
CA GLN A 460 -30.67 19.18 -6.80
C GLN A 460 -29.89 20.47 -6.54
N SER A 461 -28.69 20.39 -5.96
CA SER A 461 -27.81 21.55 -5.79
C SER A 461 -27.35 22.07 -7.14
N THR A 462 -27.01 23.35 -7.20
CA THR A 462 -26.65 24.07 -8.42
C THR A 462 -25.16 23.97 -8.75
N PHE A 463 -24.80 24.29 -9.99
CA PHE A 463 -23.41 24.35 -10.41
C PHE A 463 -22.64 25.51 -9.72
N GLU A 464 -23.32 26.60 -9.35
CA GLU A 464 -22.78 27.63 -8.44
C GLU A 464 -22.46 27.06 -7.05
N GLU A 465 -23.35 26.28 -6.45
CA GLU A 465 -23.10 25.66 -5.13
C GLU A 465 -21.91 24.69 -5.18
N LEU A 466 -21.76 23.91 -6.27
CA LEU A 466 -20.55 23.10 -6.50
C LEU A 466 -19.30 23.97 -6.55
N LYS A 467 -19.31 25.07 -7.31
CA LYS A 467 -18.17 25.99 -7.40
C LYS A 467 -17.82 26.63 -6.05
N ARG A 468 -18.83 27.07 -5.28
CA ARG A 468 -18.63 27.64 -3.95
C ARG A 468 -18.05 26.62 -2.97
N ALA A 469 -18.58 25.40 -2.95
CA ALA A 469 -18.06 24.34 -2.07
C ALA A 469 -16.63 23.90 -2.46
N ILE A 470 -16.24 24.03 -3.74
CA ILE A 470 -14.83 23.93 -4.19
C ILE A 470 -13.99 25.11 -3.67
N GLN A 471 -14.50 26.34 -3.72
CA GLN A 471 -13.81 27.52 -3.21
C GLN A 471 -13.51 27.40 -1.70
N GLU A 472 -14.49 26.95 -0.91
CA GLU A 472 -14.34 26.75 0.53
C GLU A 472 -13.30 25.66 0.88
N ARG A 473 -13.00 24.75 -0.06
CA ARG A 473 -12.01 23.66 0.09
C ARG A 473 -10.61 23.98 -0.45
N THR A 474 -10.50 24.91 -1.41
CA THR A 474 -9.27 25.18 -2.19
C THR A 474 -8.78 26.63 -2.14
N GLY A 475 -9.64 27.57 -1.74
CA GLY A 475 -9.41 29.01 -1.87
C GLY A 475 -9.64 29.58 -3.29
N ILE A 476 -9.87 28.74 -4.31
CA ILE A 476 -9.98 29.17 -5.71
C ILE A 476 -11.38 29.78 -5.98
N PRO A 477 -11.50 31.07 -6.36
CA PRO A 477 -12.79 31.72 -6.60
C PRO A 477 -13.59 31.09 -7.78
N PRO A 478 -14.94 31.02 -7.72
CA PRO A 478 -15.80 30.42 -8.76
C PRO A 478 -15.53 30.87 -10.19
N GLU A 479 -15.21 32.16 -10.39
CA GLU A 479 -14.88 32.77 -11.68
C GLU A 479 -13.55 32.25 -12.27
N LYS A 480 -12.66 31.71 -11.43
CA LYS A 480 -11.41 31.07 -11.84
C LYS A 480 -11.50 29.54 -11.96
N GLN A 481 -12.65 28.92 -11.70
CA GLN A 481 -12.76 27.47 -11.76
C GLN A 481 -13.14 26.99 -13.17
N GLU A 482 -12.17 26.45 -13.91
CA GLU A 482 -12.43 25.59 -15.06
C GLU A 482 -12.72 24.18 -14.53
N ILE A 483 -13.99 23.82 -14.54
CA ILE A 483 -14.47 22.48 -14.19
C ILE A 483 -14.59 21.65 -15.46
N ARG A 484 -14.01 20.44 -15.45
CA ARG A 484 -14.03 19.50 -16.59
C ARG A 484 -14.65 18.17 -16.18
N ILE A 485 -15.52 17.64 -17.03
CA ILE A 485 -16.38 16.49 -16.74
C ILE A 485 -16.42 15.49 -17.89
N GLY A 486 -16.82 14.26 -17.57
CA GLY A 486 -16.94 13.14 -18.52
C GLY A 486 -15.61 12.53 -18.95
N TYR A 487 -15.67 11.60 -19.91
CA TYR A 487 -14.50 11.02 -20.55
C TYR A 487 -14.72 10.96 -22.08
N PRO A 488 -13.83 11.55 -22.91
CA PRO A 488 -12.68 12.37 -22.52
C PRO A 488 -13.11 13.65 -21.77
N PRO A 489 -12.30 14.18 -20.82
CA PRO A 489 -12.69 15.34 -20.02
C PRO A 489 -12.93 16.59 -20.85
N SER A 490 -14.15 17.12 -20.77
CA SER A 490 -14.62 18.30 -21.50
C SER A 490 -14.95 19.44 -20.55
N VAL A 491 -14.72 20.70 -20.96
CA VAL A 491 -15.01 21.87 -20.12
C VAL A 491 -16.53 22.02 -19.95
N ALA A 492 -16.98 22.09 -18.71
CA ALA A 492 -18.38 22.22 -18.34
C ALA A 492 -18.91 23.63 -18.66
N SER A 493 -19.30 23.83 -19.93
CA SER A 493 -19.96 25.06 -20.43
C SER A 493 -21.42 25.13 -19.98
N ILE A 494 -21.63 25.19 -18.66
CA ILE A 494 -22.91 24.94 -17.98
C ILE A 494 -23.32 26.20 -17.21
N SER A 495 -24.61 26.57 -17.26
CA SER A 495 -25.13 27.69 -16.47
C SER A 495 -24.98 27.42 -14.99
N GLY A 496 -24.56 28.43 -14.22
CA GLY A 496 -24.46 28.34 -12.76
C GLY A 496 -25.76 27.88 -12.07
N THR A 497 -26.92 28.20 -12.68
CA THR A 497 -28.26 27.81 -12.20
C THR A 497 -28.68 26.38 -12.55
N THR A 498 -27.93 25.66 -13.39
CA THR A 498 -28.23 24.26 -13.73
C THR A 498 -27.91 23.37 -12.53
N THR A 499 -28.77 22.38 -12.24
CA THR A 499 -28.51 21.43 -11.16
C THR A 499 -27.36 20.50 -11.52
N ILE A 500 -26.62 20.01 -10.52
CA ILE A 500 -25.50 19.07 -10.68
C ILE A 500 -25.95 17.81 -11.44
N SER A 501 -27.16 17.30 -11.16
CA SER A 501 -27.74 16.17 -11.91
C SER A 501 -28.04 16.49 -13.38
N ALA A 502 -28.56 17.69 -13.69
CA ALA A 502 -28.79 18.14 -15.06
C ALA A 502 -27.48 18.48 -15.80
N ALA A 503 -26.42 18.81 -15.07
CA ALA A 503 -25.05 18.90 -15.57
C ALA A 503 -24.42 17.53 -15.89
N GLY A 504 -25.12 16.42 -15.60
CA GLY A 504 -24.64 15.05 -15.82
C GLY A 504 -23.70 14.52 -14.73
N ILE A 505 -23.48 15.29 -13.66
CA ILE A 505 -22.59 14.96 -12.54
C ILE A 505 -23.38 14.23 -11.44
N LYS A 506 -22.79 13.23 -10.80
CA LYS A 506 -23.40 12.44 -9.73
C LYS A 506 -22.44 12.26 -8.55
N ASN A 507 -23.00 11.92 -7.40
CA ASN A 507 -22.22 11.61 -6.21
C ASN A 507 -21.33 10.38 -6.44
N GLY A 508 -20.05 10.50 -6.10
CA GLY A 508 -18.98 9.55 -6.37
C GLY A 508 -18.25 9.73 -7.71
N ASP A 509 -18.71 10.61 -8.60
CA ASP A 509 -18.00 10.92 -9.84
C ASP A 509 -16.72 11.73 -9.57
N VAL A 510 -15.74 11.62 -10.47
CA VAL A 510 -14.52 12.44 -10.45
C VAL A 510 -14.64 13.61 -11.43
N VAL A 511 -14.56 14.81 -10.89
CA VAL A 511 -14.56 16.10 -11.61
C VAL A 511 -13.13 16.65 -11.58
N ILE A 512 -12.63 17.17 -12.70
CA ILE A 512 -11.29 17.79 -12.76
C ILE A 512 -11.44 19.31 -12.62
N LEU A 513 -10.63 19.91 -11.74
CA LEU A 513 -10.53 21.34 -11.53
C LEU A 513 -9.18 21.87 -12.04
N ASN A 514 -9.24 22.91 -12.87
CA ASN A 514 -8.12 23.75 -13.29
C ASN A 514 -8.36 25.20 -12.82
N GLU A 515 -7.32 25.92 -12.35
CA GLU A 515 -7.42 27.37 -12.10
C GLU A 515 -7.21 28.17 -13.40
N ILE A 516 -8.25 28.89 -13.84
CA ILE A 516 -8.19 29.94 -14.84
C ILE A 516 -7.48 31.16 -14.23
N SER A 517 -6.15 31.14 -14.23
CA SER A 517 -5.38 32.33 -13.87
C SER A 517 -5.40 33.36 -15.01
N ALA A 518 -5.48 34.65 -14.67
CA ALA A 518 -5.45 35.77 -15.64
C ALA A 518 -4.10 35.93 -16.38
N LYS A 519 -3.15 35.00 -16.18
CA LYS A 519 -1.83 35.02 -16.83
C LYS A 519 -1.93 34.84 -18.35
N ASN A 520 -2.93 34.11 -18.88
CA ASN A 520 -2.94 33.74 -20.30
C ASN A 520 -3.06 34.92 -21.28
N GLU A 521 -3.57 36.08 -20.87
CA GLU A 521 -3.52 37.32 -21.67
C GLU A 521 -2.44 38.29 -21.15
N ALA A 522 -2.31 38.46 -19.83
CA ALA A 522 -1.37 39.42 -19.22
C ALA A 522 0.13 39.02 -19.34
N ALA A 523 0.43 37.73 -19.55
CA ALA A 523 1.81 37.24 -19.67
C ALA A 523 2.57 37.89 -20.85
N LYS A 524 1.87 38.29 -21.92
CA LYS A 524 2.52 38.96 -23.07
C LYS A 524 3.09 40.34 -22.77
N MET A 525 2.74 41.00 -21.65
CA MET A 525 3.18 42.37 -21.34
C MET A 525 3.88 42.53 -19.99
N THR A 526 3.71 41.60 -19.04
CA THR A 526 4.32 41.73 -17.69
C THR A 526 5.71 41.09 -17.58
N ILE A 527 6.04 40.14 -18.47
CA ILE A 527 7.31 39.37 -18.45
C ILE A 527 8.57 40.25 -18.51
N GLU A 528 8.51 41.43 -19.14
CA GLU A 528 9.67 42.33 -19.25
C GLU A 528 10.00 43.12 -17.98
N ARG A 529 9.08 43.22 -17.00
CA ARG A 529 9.28 44.09 -15.81
C ARG A 529 9.49 43.36 -14.49
N GLU A 530 8.93 42.17 -14.29
CA GLU A 530 9.03 41.46 -13.01
C GLU A 530 10.22 40.48 -12.92
N LYS A 531 10.91 40.20 -14.04
CA LYS A 531 12.11 39.35 -14.10
C LYS A 531 13.27 39.77 -13.17
N ASN A 532 13.25 40.99 -12.63
CA ASN A 532 14.38 41.61 -11.92
C ASN A 532 14.24 41.71 -10.39
N LYS A 533 13.27 41.04 -9.73
CA LYS A 533 13.09 41.24 -8.26
C LYS A 533 12.81 40.04 -7.34
N SER A 534 12.89 38.80 -7.83
CA SER A 534 12.94 37.62 -6.96
C SER A 534 13.79 36.50 -7.56
N ARG A 535 15.13 36.57 -7.37
CA ARG A 535 15.98 35.39 -7.49
C ARG A 535 15.51 34.35 -6.46
N LYS A 536 15.11 33.16 -6.90
CA LYS A 536 15.14 31.95 -6.04
C LYS A 536 16.58 31.80 -5.53
N GLU A 537 16.78 31.15 -4.38
CA GLU A 537 18.14 30.78 -3.96
C GLU A 537 18.78 29.87 -5.02
N VAL A 538 19.85 30.33 -5.64
CA VAL A 538 20.55 29.59 -6.70
C VAL A 538 21.37 28.49 -6.05
N ILE A 539 21.01 27.23 -6.32
CA ILE A 539 21.75 26.06 -5.82
C ILE A 539 23.19 26.16 -6.30
N SER A 540 24.10 26.32 -5.35
CA SER A 540 25.49 26.67 -5.62
C SER A 540 26.44 26.09 -4.57
N VAL A 541 27.70 25.95 -4.99
CA VAL A 541 28.85 25.48 -4.20
C VAL A 541 30.03 26.40 -4.50
N ALA A 542 30.70 26.88 -3.45
CA ALA A 542 31.93 27.68 -3.59
C ALA A 542 33.13 26.76 -3.86
N SER A 543 34.07 27.24 -4.68
CA SER A 543 35.35 26.60 -4.98
C SER A 543 36.47 27.63 -4.98
N ASP A 544 37.73 27.18 -4.91
CA ASP A 544 38.92 28.03 -4.96
C ASP A 544 39.08 28.80 -6.28
N HIS A 545 38.22 28.55 -7.28
CA HIS A 545 38.26 29.14 -8.61
C HIS A 545 36.97 29.89 -8.99
N GLY A 546 36.03 30.06 -8.05
CA GLY A 546 34.74 30.74 -8.25
C GLY A 546 33.56 29.97 -7.66
N ILE A 547 32.33 30.39 -7.97
CA ILE A 547 31.11 29.73 -7.49
C ILE A 547 30.57 28.84 -8.60
N ILE A 548 30.38 27.55 -8.38
CA ILE A 548 29.59 26.73 -9.31
C ILE A 548 28.12 26.87 -8.96
N ALA A 549 27.32 27.25 -9.95
CA ALA A 549 25.89 27.47 -9.85
C ALA A 549 25.11 26.53 -10.78
N LEU A 550 23.96 26.05 -10.30
CA LEU A 550 22.95 25.34 -11.09
C LEU A 550 22.03 26.37 -11.77
N ARG A 551 21.86 26.24 -13.08
CA ARG A 551 21.01 27.12 -13.89
C ARG A 551 19.78 26.32 -14.33
N GLN A 552 18.68 26.52 -13.59
CA GLN A 552 17.45 25.75 -13.76
C GLN A 552 16.79 26.04 -15.12
N MET A 553 16.55 24.99 -15.91
CA MET A 553 15.82 25.07 -17.17
C MET A 553 14.30 24.96 -16.96
N GLU A 554 13.52 25.36 -17.97
CA GLU A 554 12.07 25.16 -17.99
C GLU A 554 11.74 23.72 -18.43
N ASP A 555 10.93 23.02 -17.64
CA ASP A 555 10.40 21.70 -17.98
C ASP A 555 9.24 21.83 -18.99
N ASP A 556 9.60 21.87 -20.28
CA ASP A 556 8.65 21.86 -21.40
C ASP A 556 9.04 20.89 -22.52
N ASN A 557 9.75 19.81 -22.16
CA ASN A 557 10.31 18.81 -23.09
C ASN A 557 11.36 19.37 -24.08
N SER A 558 11.76 20.65 -23.99
CA SER A 558 12.91 21.22 -24.71
C SER A 558 14.10 21.56 -23.79
N CYS A 559 14.05 21.20 -22.51
CA CYS A 559 15.08 21.46 -21.49
C CYS A 559 16.52 21.15 -21.97
N LEU A 560 16.80 19.94 -22.46
CA LEU A 560 18.11 19.58 -23.04
C LEU A 560 18.58 20.56 -24.11
N PHE A 561 17.70 20.89 -25.06
CA PHE A 561 18.04 21.72 -26.22
C PHE A 561 18.32 23.17 -25.81
N ARG A 562 17.71 23.64 -24.72
CA ARG A 562 18.01 24.93 -24.10
C ARG A 562 19.31 24.88 -23.30
N ALA A 563 19.51 23.86 -22.46
CA ALA A 563 20.76 23.67 -21.73
C ALA A 563 21.97 23.66 -22.68
N ILE A 564 21.88 22.98 -23.81
CA ILE A 564 22.99 22.90 -24.78
C ILE A 564 23.07 24.12 -25.70
N GLY A 565 21.99 24.47 -26.40
CA GLY A 565 22.00 25.52 -27.43
C GLY A 565 21.94 26.94 -26.88
N ASN A 566 21.09 27.17 -25.87
CA ASN A 566 20.88 28.51 -25.30
C ASN A 566 21.91 28.85 -24.22
N TYR A 567 22.72 27.88 -23.74
CA TYR A 567 23.52 28.08 -22.52
C TYR A 567 24.94 27.50 -22.56
N VAL A 568 25.10 26.19 -22.73
CA VAL A 568 26.41 25.51 -22.57
C VAL A 568 27.35 25.73 -23.75
N LEU A 569 26.89 25.56 -25.00
CA LEU A 569 27.74 25.61 -26.20
C LEU A 569 27.71 26.96 -26.95
N GLU A 570 26.58 27.33 -27.55
CA GLU A 570 26.52 28.47 -28.50
C GLU A 570 25.74 29.71 -28.00
N ARG A 571 25.06 29.62 -26.85
CA ARG A 571 24.35 30.74 -26.20
C ARG A 571 23.33 31.48 -27.07
N SER A 572 22.68 30.76 -27.99
CA SER A 572 21.76 31.32 -28.99
C SER A 572 20.32 30.86 -28.76
N PRO A 573 19.39 31.75 -28.31
CA PRO A 573 18.01 31.37 -28.00
C PRO A 573 17.20 30.78 -29.17
N GLN A 574 17.63 30.99 -30.42
CA GLN A 574 16.95 30.47 -31.61
C GLN A 574 17.41 29.06 -32.02
N MET A 575 18.47 28.51 -31.41
CA MET A 575 19.13 27.29 -31.89
C MET A 575 18.44 25.96 -31.56
N ALA A 576 17.43 25.92 -30.68
CA ALA A 576 16.74 24.66 -30.34
C ALA A 576 16.20 23.91 -31.58
N GLN A 577 15.80 24.61 -32.64
CA GLN A 577 15.39 23.99 -33.91
C GLN A 577 16.59 23.52 -34.75
N SER A 578 17.70 24.28 -34.77
CA SER A 578 18.94 23.93 -35.48
C SER A 578 19.62 22.70 -34.88
N LEU A 579 19.65 22.58 -33.54
CA LEU A 579 20.16 21.40 -32.85
C LEU A 579 19.36 20.13 -33.20
N ARG A 580 18.04 20.24 -33.34
CA ARG A 580 17.18 19.14 -33.81
C ARG A 580 17.50 18.75 -35.26
N GLN A 581 17.79 19.72 -36.13
CA GLN A 581 18.24 19.42 -37.50
C GLN A 581 19.59 18.69 -37.51
N ILE A 582 20.58 19.11 -36.70
CA ILE A 582 21.88 18.43 -36.58
C ILE A 582 21.70 16.96 -36.21
N ILE A 583 20.79 16.61 -35.30
CA ILE A 583 20.48 15.22 -34.96
C ILE A 583 19.89 14.47 -36.16
N ILE A 584 18.90 15.06 -36.83
CA ILE A 584 18.24 14.46 -38.01
C ILE A 584 19.28 14.19 -39.11
N ASP A 585 20.19 15.12 -39.35
CA ASP A 585 21.24 14.99 -40.36
C ASP A 585 22.17 13.81 -40.06
N HIS A 586 22.75 13.71 -38.85
CA HIS A 586 23.66 12.60 -38.49
C HIS A 586 22.95 11.25 -38.53
N VAL A 587 21.71 11.18 -38.01
CA VAL A 587 20.90 9.96 -38.00
C VAL A 587 20.51 9.51 -39.42
N GLN A 588 20.44 10.43 -40.39
CA GLN A 588 20.22 10.11 -41.80
C GLN A 588 21.52 9.77 -42.56
N THR A 589 22.63 10.45 -42.28
CA THR A 589 23.91 10.21 -42.98
C THR A 589 24.68 8.99 -42.49
N GLU A 590 24.48 8.58 -41.23
CA GLU A 590 25.20 7.45 -40.61
C GLU A 590 24.27 6.30 -40.21
N PRO A 591 23.66 5.58 -41.16
CA PRO A 591 22.67 4.54 -40.86
C PRO A 591 23.24 3.29 -40.18
N GLU A 592 24.56 3.08 -40.22
CA GLU A 592 25.25 2.01 -39.49
C GLU A 592 25.67 2.43 -38.07
N THR A 593 25.96 3.71 -37.82
CA THR A 593 26.15 4.27 -36.46
C THR A 593 24.82 4.34 -35.71
N TYR A 594 23.74 4.68 -36.42
CA TYR A 594 22.39 4.87 -35.88
C TYR A 594 21.36 3.95 -36.56
N PRO A 595 21.43 2.62 -36.36
CA PRO A 595 20.41 1.68 -36.85
C PRO A 595 19.08 1.84 -36.09
N ASP A 596 17.97 1.39 -36.66
CA ASP A 596 16.62 1.50 -36.06
C ASP A 596 16.54 0.91 -34.63
N VAL A 597 17.36 -0.12 -34.34
CA VAL A 597 17.48 -0.74 -33.00
C VAL A 597 18.14 0.20 -31.99
N PHE A 598 19.09 1.03 -32.41
CA PHE A 598 19.76 2.04 -31.57
C PHE A 598 18.90 3.29 -31.37
N LEU A 599 17.98 3.56 -32.30
CA LEU A 599 17.00 4.66 -32.23
C LEU A 599 15.70 4.28 -31.51
N GLU A 600 15.58 3.01 -31.08
CA GLU A 600 14.40 2.38 -30.46
C GLU A 600 13.12 2.43 -31.31
N ARG A 601 13.21 2.87 -32.57
CA ARG A 601 12.11 2.98 -33.55
C ARG A 601 12.67 3.18 -34.97
N PRO A 602 11.88 3.00 -36.04
CA PRO A 602 12.34 3.24 -37.41
C PRO A 602 12.91 4.65 -37.59
N ARG A 603 14.06 4.77 -38.29
CA ARG A 603 14.78 6.03 -38.49
C ARG A 603 13.90 7.20 -38.97
N GLU A 604 12.98 6.95 -39.89
CA GLU A 604 12.02 7.96 -40.35
C GLU A 604 11.09 8.46 -39.24
N GLU A 605 10.63 7.58 -38.35
CA GLU A 605 9.76 7.90 -37.22
C GLU A 605 10.55 8.65 -36.14
N TYR A 606 11.80 8.26 -35.88
CA TYR A 606 12.72 9.01 -35.03
C TYR A 606 12.96 10.44 -35.55
N CYS A 607 13.27 10.61 -36.85
CA CYS A 607 13.47 11.93 -37.44
C CYS A 607 12.21 12.81 -37.35
N LYS A 608 11.02 12.24 -37.62
CA LYS A 608 9.72 12.94 -37.52
C LYS A 608 9.34 13.27 -36.08
N TRP A 609 9.83 12.51 -35.10
CA TRP A 609 9.64 12.75 -33.68
C TRP A 609 10.60 13.83 -33.14
N ILE A 610 11.91 13.69 -33.33
CA ILE A 610 12.91 14.60 -32.73
C ILE A 610 12.84 16.03 -33.30
N ALA A 611 12.28 16.19 -34.50
CA ALA A 611 11.96 17.50 -35.11
C ALA A 611 10.93 18.34 -34.33
N GLN A 612 10.10 17.72 -33.48
CA GLN A 612 8.99 18.39 -32.80
C GLN A 612 9.50 19.22 -31.60
N PRO A 613 9.02 20.46 -31.39
CA PRO A 613 9.50 21.32 -30.30
C PRO A 613 9.30 20.74 -28.89
N ASN A 614 8.35 19.82 -28.73
CA ASN A 614 7.98 19.15 -27.49
C ASN A 614 8.57 17.72 -27.35
N SER A 615 9.54 17.34 -28.19
CA SER A 615 10.25 16.06 -28.05
C SER A 615 11.49 16.23 -27.17
N TRP A 616 11.48 15.59 -26.00
CA TRP A 616 12.65 15.48 -25.14
C TRP A 616 13.77 14.71 -25.84
N GLY A 617 15.03 15.00 -25.50
CA GLY A 617 16.18 14.22 -25.96
C GLY A 617 16.80 13.44 -24.80
N GLY A 618 17.66 12.48 -25.09
CA GLY A 618 18.13 11.44 -24.17
C GLY A 618 19.52 10.90 -24.49
N ALA A 619 19.60 9.60 -24.74
CA ALA A 619 20.85 8.86 -24.85
C ALA A 619 21.67 9.15 -26.13
N ILE A 620 21.04 9.70 -27.16
CA ILE A 620 21.59 9.73 -28.53
C ILE A 620 22.08 11.14 -28.88
N GLU A 621 21.31 12.14 -28.49
CA GLU A 621 21.41 13.54 -28.88
C GLU A 621 22.71 14.18 -28.38
N LEU A 622 23.06 13.97 -27.10
CA LEU A 622 24.33 14.44 -26.55
C LEU A 622 25.56 13.65 -27.05
N ALA A 623 25.38 12.44 -27.57
CA ALA A 623 26.47 11.73 -28.23
C ALA A 623 26.73 12.34 -29.63
N ILE A 624 25.65 12.66 -30.36
CA ILE A 624 25.72 13.41 -31.63
C ILE A 624 26.35 14.80 -31.41
N PHE A 625 25.92 15.57 -30.39
CA PHE A 625 26.50 16.88 -30.10
C PHE A 625 27.98 16.79 -29.69
N SER A 626 28.35 15.79 -28.87
CA SER A 626 29.75 15.50 -28.52
C SER A 626 30.62 15.27 -29.77
N ALA A 627 30.16 14.41 -30.70
CA ALA A 627 30.85 14.12 -31.94
C ALA A 627 30.91 15.32 -32.90
N HIS A 628 29.78 16.03 -33.07
CA HIS A 628 29.64 17.15 -34.01
C HIS A 628 30.50 18.35 -33.62
N TYR A 629 30.38 18.80 -32.36
CA TYR A 629 31.14 19.95 -31.84
C TYR A 629 32.55 19.56 -31.36
N LYS A 630 32.86 18.27 -31.30
CA LYS A 630 34.16 17.70 -30.87
C LYS A 630 34.54 18.10 -29.45
N VAL A 631 33.56 18.06 -28.55
CA VAL A 631 33.67 18.39 -27.13
C VAL A 631 33.19 17.24 -26.26
N GLU A 632 33.88 16.96 -25.15
CA GLU A 632 33.42 15.97 -24.19
C GLU A 632 32.28 16.56 -23.33
N ILE A 633 31.10 15.95 -23.36
CA ILE A 633 29.96 16.37 -22.55
C ILE A 633 29.74 15.35 -21.43
N ARG A 634 29.89 15.80 -20.18
CA ARG A 634 29.69 14.99 -18.96
C ARG A 634 28.37 15.37 -18.28
N SER A 635 27.51 14.39 -18.04
CA SER A 635 26.23 14.54 -17.33
C SER A 635 26.33 13.90 -15.95
N VAL A 636 25.78 14.53 -14.90
CA VAL A 636 25.85 13.99 -13.52
C VAL A 636 24.47 13.52 -13.07
N ASP A 637 24.33 12.23 -12.76
CA ASP A 637 23.14 11.69 -12.12
C ASP A 637 23.08 12.10 -10.65
N VAL A 638 22.06 12.89 -10.30
CA VAL A 638 21.83 13.42 -8.95
C VAL A 638 21.67 12.31 -7.91
N LYS A 639 21.05 11.19 -8.28
CA LYS A 639 20.69 10.10 -7.35
C LYS A 639 21.91 9.33 -6.85
N THR A 640 22.90 9.07 -7.71
CA THR A 640 24.07 8.22 -7.43
C THR A 640 25.39 8.99 -7.37
N GLY A 641 25.47 10.16 -8.00
CA GLY A 641 26.74 10.84 -8.26
C GLY A 641 27.56 10.21 -9.40
N ARG A 642 27.01 9.22 -10.12
CA ARG A 642 27.57 8.71 -11.37
C ARG A 642 27.56 9.82 -12.41
N ILE A 643 28.60 9.89 -13.23
CA ILE A 643 28.56 10.69 -14.46
C ILE A 643 27.85 9.84 -15.52
N ASP A 644 26.51 9.94 -15.62
CA ASP A 644 25.70 9.67 -16.82
C ASP A 644 24.17 9.69 -16.54
N ARG A 645 23.45 10.61 -17.22
CA ARG A 645 22.09 10.49 -17.83
C ARG A 645 20.88 10.06 -16.93
N TYR A 646 19.82 10.85 -16.64
CA TYR A 646 19.56 12.30 -16.82
C TYR A 646 18.49 12.91 -15.88
N ASP A 647 18.74 14.18 -15.51
CA ASP A 647 17.80 15.32 -15.59
C ASP A 647 18.58 16.52 -16.20
N TYR A 648 17.94 17.62 -16.62
CA TYR A 648 18.52 18.58 -17.59
C TYR A 648 18.62 20.06 -17.15
N ASP A 649 19.40 20.31 -16.10
CA ASP A 649 19.90 21.65 -15.76
C ASP A 649 21.35 21.87 -16.19
N ALA A 650 21.76 23.13 -16.40
CA ALA A 650 23.13 23.47 -16.76
C ALA A 650 23.99 23.83 -15.54
N LEU A 651 25.25 23.40 -15.52
CA LEU A 651 26.25 23.82 -14.54
C LEU A 651 27.14 24.92 -15.11
N ALA A 652 27.36 25.97 -14.32
CA ALA A 652 28.19 27.11 -14.67
C ALA A 652 29.14 27.49 -13.54
N LEU A 653 30.38 27.84 -13.88
CA LEU A 653 31.29 28.54 -12.98
C LEU A 653 31.05 30.06 -13.14
N THR A 654 30.50 30.70 -12.12
CA THR A 654 30.16 32.13 -12.12
C THR A 654 31.10 32.93 -11.19
N PRO A 655 31.54 34.14 -11.57
CA PRO A 655 32.40 34.96 -10.71
C PRO A 655 31.69 35.51 -9.47
N SER A 656 30.34 35.62 -9.49
CA SER A 656 29.52 35.84 -8.30
C SER A 656 28.06 35.48 -8.58
N LEU A 657 27.29 35.13 -7.54
CA LEU A 657 25.83 34.90 -7.68
C LEU A 657 25.06 36.16 -8.12
N GLU A 658 25.67 37.34 -8.02
CA GLU A 658 25.07 38.59 -8.47
C GLU A 658 25.27 38.85 -9.97
N ALA A 659 26.31 38.27 -10.57
CA ALA A 659 26.69 38.47 -11.97
C ALA A 659 25.59 38.08 -12.98
N SER A 660 25.69 38.69 -14.16
CA SER A 660 24.91 38.31 -15.34
C SER A 660 25.42 36.99 -15.92
N GLU A 661 24.52 36.18 -16.47
CA GLU A 661 24.81 34.83 -16.96
C GLU A 661 25.72 34.83 -18.20
N GLU A 662 25.93 36.00 -18.83
CA GLU A 662 26.91 36.19 -19.89
C GLU A 662 28.37 35.98 -19.41
N TYR A 663 28.65 36.20 -18.13
CA TYR A 663 29.98 36.05 -17.51
C TYR A 663 30.28 34.64 -16.99
N ASP A 664 29.30 33.73 -17.06
CA ASP A 664 29.49 32.36 -16.60
C ASP A 664 30.42 31.58 -17.55
N GLN A 665 31.25 30.69 -17.02
CA GLN A 665 32.02 29.72 -17.79
C GLN A 665 31.29 28.37 -17.80
N THR A 666 30.99 27.88 -19.01
CA THR A 666 30.29 26.59 -19.26
C THR A 666 31.15 25.56 -19.99
N ILE A 667 32.33 25.96 -20.48
CA ILE A 667 33.28 25.11 -21.20
C ILE A 667 34.63 25.14 -20.45
N PHE A 668 35.19 23.96 -20.21
CA PHE A 668 36.41 23.72 -19.43
C PHE A 668 37.36 22.83 -20.21
N LYS A 669 38.65 22.79 -19.84
CA LYS A 669 39.58 21.82 -20.43
C LYS A 669 39.34 20.44 -19.81
N ALA A 670 39.49 19.38 -20.60
CA ALA A 670 39.26 17.99 -20.14
C ALA A 670 40.19 17.54 -18.99
N SER A 671 41.24 18.31 -18.67
CA SER A 671 42.18 18.11 -17.56
C SER A 671 41.86 18.91 -16.29
N GLU A 672 40.73 19.63 -16.23
CA GLU A 672 40.36 20.52 -15.13
C GLU A 672 39.45 19.79 -14.11
N ASP A 673 39.97 18.73 -13.49
CA ASP A 673 39.22 17.78 -12.64
C ASP A 673 38.48 18.41 -11.44
N TYR A 674 38.88 19.61 -10.99
CA TYR A 674 38.21 20.33 -9.91
C TYR A 674 36.73 20.63 -10.20
N VAL A 675 36.39 20.80 -11.49
CA VAL A 675 35.02 21.02 -11.95
C VAL A 675 34.15 19.80 -11.67
N ILE A 676 34.71 18.58 -11.79
CA ILE A 676 34.03 17.31 -11.55
C ILE A 676 33.67 17.17 -10.06
N GLY A 677 34.63 17.42 -9.17
CA GLY A 677 34.41 17.36 -7.72
C GLY A 677 33.35 18.35 -7.25
N SER A 678 33.36 19.56 -7.83
CA SER A 678 32.38 20.61 -7.55
C SER A 678 30.99 20.28 -8.12
N ALA A 679 30.91 19.68 -9.32
CA ALA A 679 29.66 19.21 -9.91
C ALA A 679 29.01 18.09 -9.07
N ILE A 680 29.81 17.14 -8.56
CA ILE A 680 29.35 16.10 -7.62
C ILE A 680 28.86 16.71 -6.30
N ALA A 681 29.45 17.82 -5.83
CA ALA A 681 28.97 18.54 -4.65
C ALA A 681 27.62 19.24 -4.91
N VAL A 682 27.41 19.84 -6.09
CA VAL A 682 26.09 20.39 -6.48
C VAL A 682 25.05 19.27 -6.58
N ALA A 683 25.38 18.15 -7.23
CA ALA A 683 24.50 16.98 -7.32
C ALA A 683 24.12 16.42 -5.94
N ARG A 684 25.07 16.37 -4.99
CA ARG A 684 24.77 15.97 -3.61
C ARG A 684 23.76 16.91 -2.93
N LYS A 685 23.91 18.22 -3.12
CA LYS A 685 22.99 19.24 -2.60
C LYS A 685 21.60 19.16 -3.26
N MET A 686 21.53 18.85 -4.56
CA MET A 686 20.26 18.56 -5.25
C MET A 686 19.59 17.29 -4.70
N LYS A 687 20.37 16.24 -4.38
CA LYS A 687 19.87 14.99 -3.78
C LYS A 687 19.34 15.19 -2.35
N GLU A 688 20.01 16.02 -1.55
CA GLU A 688 19.55 16.44 -0.21
C GLU A 688 18.24 17.25 -0.29
N LEU A 689 18.01 17.96 -1.40
CA LEU A 689 16.77 18.67 -1.72
C LEU A 689 15.75 17.81 -2.51
N HIS A 690 15.99 16.49 -2.64
CA HIS A 690 15.15 15.53 -3.38
C HIS A 690 14.85 15.89 -4.85
N MET A 691 15.72 16.66 -5.51
CA MET A 691 15.58 17.05 -6.92
C MET A 691 16.08 15.96 -7.88
N TYR A 692 15.37 14.84 -7.95
CA TYR A 692 15.61 13.77 -8.95
C TYR A 692 14.37 12.91 -9.20
N THR A 693 14.20 12.45 -10.44
CA THR A 693 13.13 11.51 -10.85
C THR A 693 13.52 10.05 -10.56
N TYR A 694 12.54 9.18 -10.30
CA TYR A 694 12.78 7.79 -9.88
C TYR A 694 12.26 6.76 -10.92
N THR A 695 13.04 6.49 -11.96
CA THR A 695 12.65 5.58 -13.07
C THR A 695 12.57 4.09 -12.70
N ALA A 696 13.14 3.69 -11.56
CA ALA A 696 13.25 2.29 -11.16
C ALA A 696 11.95 1.68 -10.58
N ASP A 697 11.00 2.51 -10.13
CA ASP A 697 9.67 2.07 -9.65
C ASP A 697 8.57 2.30 -10.71
N PHE A 698 8.92 2.80 -11.90
CA PHE A 698 7.96 3.03 -12.99
C PHE A 698 7.32 1.71 -13.43
N THR A 699 6.02 1.56 -13.18
CA THR A 699 5.23 0.51 -13.82
C THR A 699 5.02 0.88 -15.29
N LEU A 700 5.64 0.10 -16.18
CA LEU A 700 5.59 0.25 -17.63
C LEU A 700 4.72 -0.87 -18.21
N LEU A 701 3.79 -0.54 -19.11
CA LEU A 701 3.00 -1.51 -19.86
C LEU A 701 3.59 -1.59 -21.27
N CYS A 702 4.03 -2.78 -21.67
CA CYS A 702 4.36 -3.03 -23.07
C CYS A 702 3.07 -2.98 -23.89
N GLY A 703 2.85 -1.91 -24.67
CA GLY A 703 1.65 -1.71 -25.49
C GLY A 703 1.50 -2.67 -26.67
N GLU A 704 2.50 -3.53 -26.91
CA GLU A 704 2.48 -4.55 -27.96
C GLU A 704 1.98 -5.92 -27.43
N CYS A 705 2.45 -6.35 -26.25
CA CYS A 705 2.07 -7.64 -25.66
C CYS A 705 1.28 -7.56 -24.34
N ASN A 706 1.04 -6.35 -23.82
CA ASN A 706 0.40 -6.04 -22.54
C ASN A 706 1.06 -6.67 -21.30
N LYS A 707 2.37 -6.94 -21.36
CA LYS A 707 3.17 -7.31 -20.18
C LYS A 707 3.38 -6.06 -19.30
N GLY A 708 2.98 -6.15 -18.03
CA GLY A 708 3.39 -5.21 -16.98
C GLY A 708 4.84 -5.47 -16.57
N ILE A 709 5.59 -4.38 -16.42
CA ILE A 709 7.05 -4.34 -16.31
C ILE A 709 7.40 -3.34 -15.21
N VAL A 710 8.33 -3.67 -14.31
CA VAL A 710 8.71 -2.80 -13.20
C VAL A 710 10.10 -2.22 -13.41
N GLY A 711 10.13 -0.92 -13.67
CA GLY A 711 11.32 -0.13 -13.89
C GLY A 711 11.97 -0.34 -15.26
N GLU A 712 12.80 0.64 -15.62
CA GLU A 712 13.61 0.70 -16.83
C GLU A 712 14.34 -0.63 -17.15
N LYS A 713 14.90 -1.29 -16.12
CA LYS A 713 15.67 -2.53 -16.29
C LYS A 713 14.85 -3.71 -16.83
N GLU A 714 13.62 -3.91 -16.35
CA GLU A 714 12.76 -4.96 -16.90
C GLU A 714 12.25 -4.58 -18.30
N ALA A 715 12.12 -3.28 -18.61
CA ALA A 715 11.74 -2.82 -19.95
C ALA A 715 12.85 -3.11 -20.96
N THR A 716 14.10 -2.77 -20.64
CA THR A 716 15.27 -3.12 -21.47
C THR A 716 15.39 -4.62 -21.68
N GLN A 717 15.23 -5.43 -20.63
CA GLN A 717 15.27 -6.89 -20.76
C GLN A 717 14.11 -7.42 -21.62
N HIS A 718 12.89 -6.91 -21.44
CA HIS A 718 11.76 -7.32 -22.27
C HIS A 718 11.96 -6.94 -23.75
N ALA A 719 12.48 -5.75 -24.03
CA ALA A 719 12.79 -5.31 -25.39
C ALA A 719 13.85 -6.22 -26.05
N GLN A 720 14.91 -6.59 -25.31
CA GLN A 720 15.93 -7.52 -25.79
C GLN A 720 15.40 -8.95 -26.01
N GLU A 721 14.50 -9.42 -25.16
CA GLU A 721 13.89 -10.77 -25.27
C GLU A 721 12.83 -10.89 -26.37
N THR A 722 12.17 -9.79 -26.76
CA THR A 722 10.94 -9.85 -27.59
C THR A 722 10.88 -8.89 -28.77
N GLY A 723 11.75 -7.88 -28.83
CA GLY A 723 11.73 -6.84 -29.87
C GLY A 723 10.68 -5.74 -29.66
N HIS A 724 9.80 -5.84 -28.66
CA HIS A 724 8.82 -4.79 -28.36
C HIS A 724 9.50 -3.54 -27.79
N THR A 725 9.03 -2.37 -28.20
CA THR A 725 9.62 -1.06 -27.86
C THR A 725 8.61 -0.06 -27.31
N LYS A 726 7.31 -0.29 -27.51
CA LYS A 726 6.25 0.65 -27.11
C LYS A 726 5.87 0.48 -25.64
N PHE A 727 6.68 1.03 -24.75
CA PHE A 727 6.37 1.12 -23.32
C PHE A 727 5.52 2.35 -23.02
N THR A 728 4.45 2.17 -22.25
CA THR A 728 3.60 3.25 -21.74
C THR A 728 3.66 3.22 -20.21
N GLU A 729 4.01 4.31 -19.55
CA GLU A 729 3.92 4.39 -18.09
C GLU A 729 2.44 4.25 -17.67
N TYR A 730 2.17 3.34 -16.74
CA TYR A 730 0.83 3.06 -16.24
C TYR A 730 0.81 3.06 -14.71
N ALA A 731 -0.25 3.65 -14.16
CA ALA A 731 -0.48 3.71 -12.72
C ALA A 731 -1.30 2.52 -12.24
#